data_AF-A0A7X7NIM9-F1
#
_entry.id   AF-A0A7X7NIM9-F1
#
_cell.length_a   1.000
_cell.length_b   1.000
_cell.length_c   1.000
_cell.angle_alpha   90.00
_cell.angle_beta   90.00
_cell.angle_gamma   90.00
#
_symmetry.space_group_name_H-M   'P 1'
#
loop_
_entity.id
_entity.type
_entity.pdbx_description
1 polymer ?
#
loop_
_entity_poly.entity_id
_entity_poly.type
_entity_poly.pdbx_seq_one_letter_code
_entity_poly.pdbx_strand_id
1 'polypeptide(L)'
;MRMKIAVCFITLMALFTQSFAQRQLESLDRGLVAVSTGGSDVFLSWRLMGNDPDGIAFNIYRGSTKVNTSPITGATNIIDKSGSTSAKYSVRPVIGGVEQAASKEVPVWASNCLTINLQRPSSIYAPNDINVSDLDGDGEYELVVKYEPNNTKDNSQSGTVDKVYLHAYKLNGTCLWKIDLGVNIRGGAHYTQHQVYDYDGDGFAEVACKTAPGTKDGTGAFLSLGPAANDNDNEDYRNSGGYILSGPEYLTVFNGKTGKEMATVNYMPARGTVSKEEWGDAYGNRVDRFNSTTAWLDGKRPSMVFQRGYYYRLTCAAWDWRDGKLTQRWFIDSRKTSGYSSMNDQGNHGIMAGDVDNDGKDEVIFGASALDHDGKLLYANGMGHGDAGHIGDMDPSRQGLELWLVREGAAANSNGSYMADPITGKAIWGHKVSASSDVGRGIAADVDASNVGYEMWSSATDGTYNCKGTKISSSKGSMNFRVYWDGDLQDELLDGNVIDKWNGNGTIRLATLNGNSCNGTKKTPNISADLLGDWREEVILHDGASKLYLYTTTISTTNRLYTLMHDPVYRAGIASQQSAYNQPPHLGFFLGNGADKAPKPNMYVSSSKNSFTLTTSVGQGEGSITPASGAFEEGQAITVTAVPASGWIFDHWSGDLSGNSNPATLSMTANKTVSAYFAEDPRNYYTIAKQAGPGGSITQTPDGSSLVEGTDVTLSAVPNTGWTFLGWSGDYEGTNASYNISSLNRNISVTASFMPLDKLVYQAEVGVLQEAVLEAKNAGFTGESYVNFNAAASSVQIPVYADVAGQRTLKVTFANGSGASRELSFSVNGTQQIASVQFEATADWTTWESKQISLSLPQGASIITLATVNSQDGPNIDKVTLDQGTYALSHETERGKSTSFYNAAKRALFIQAAGVKNLKVSIYSLSGKRAFSERFSSVSGIGRLEIPVKGIRNGMYILRSEIDGTVKTEHINLR
;
A
#
# COMPACT_ATOMS: atom_id res chain seq x y z
N MET A 1 -22.33 -60.84 -48.99
CA MET A 1 -21.63 -60.85 -47.69
C MET A 1 -20.57 -59.74 -47.72
N ARG A 2 -20.55 -58.91 -46.68
CA ARG A 2 -19.64 -57.77 -46.40
C ARG A 2 -19.99 -56.40 -47.00
N MET A 3 -20.50 -55.60 -46.07
CA MET A 3 -20.85 -54.18 -46.07
C MET A 3 -19.61 -53.33 -45.67
N LYS A 4 -19.57 -52.11 -46.21
CA LYS A 4 -19.03 -50.85 -45.64
C LYS A 4 -17.51 -50.75 -45.35
N ILE A 5 -16.88 -49.73 -45.94
CA ILE A 5 -16.42 -48.51 -45.25
C ILE A 5 -16.05 -47.47 -46.32
N ALA A 6 -16.85 -46.41 -46.40
CA ALA A 6 -16.45 -45.09 -46.86
C ALA A 6 -16.77 -44.17 -45.68
N VAL A 7 -15.76 -43.65 -44.99
CA VAL A 7 -15.92 -42.76 -43.83
C VAL A 7 -14.91 -41.61 -43.94
N CYS A 8 -15.49 -40.44 -44.20
CA CYS A 8 -15.15 -39.09 -43.72
C CYS A 8 -13.69 -38.70 -43.47
N PHE A 9 -13.14 -37.90 -44.39
CA PHE A 9 -12.33 -36.74 -44.04
C PHE A 9 -13.29 -35.58 -43.69
N ILE A 10 -13.59 -35.38 -42.41
CA ILE A 10 -14.22 -34.15 -41.89
C ILE A 10 -13.25 -33.57 -40.85
N THR A 11 -12.63 -32.46 -41.26
CA THR A 11 -12.30 -31.27 -40.46
C THR A 11 -12.32 -31.42 -38.93
N LEU A 12 -11.14 -31.41 -38.32
CA LEU A 12 -10.96 -31.04 -36.90
C LEU A 12 -10.08 -29.78 -36.82
N MET A 13 -10.59 -28.65 -37.31
CA MET A 13 -10.16 -27.33 -36.84
C MET A 13 -10.85 -27.14 -35.50
N ALA A 14 -10.24 -27.64 -34.43
CA ALA A 14 -10.63 -27.25 -33.08
C ALA A 14 -10.26 -25.77 -32.94
N LEU A 15 -11.26 -24.89 -33.10
CA LEU A 15 -11.21 -23.52 -32.59
C LEU A 15 -10.97 -23.64 -31.08
N PHE A 16 -9.73 -23.44 -30.64
CA PHE A 16 -9.45 -23.12 -29.25
C PHE A 16 -10.04 -21.72 -29.01
N THR A 17 -11.30 -21.65 -28.60
CA THR A 17 -11.82 -20.44 -27.96
C THR A 17 -11.13 -20.36 -26.61
N GLN A 18 -10.09 -19.53 -26.48
CA GLN A 18 -9.59 -19.15 -25.17
C GLN A 18 -10.75 -18.48 -24.41
N SER A 19 -11.26 -19.18 -23.41
CA SER A 19 -12.25 -18.62 -22.49
C SER A 19 -11.48 -17.73 -21.52
N PHE A 20 -11.43 -16.43 -21.79
CA PHE A 20 -10.91 -15.45 -20.83
C PHE A 20 -11.87 -15.28 -19.65
N ALA A 21 -11.32 -14.95 -18.49
CA ALA A 21 -12.14 -14.69 -17.33
C ALA A 21 -12.99 -13.43 -17.52
N GLN A 22 -14.17 -13.39 -16.91
CA GLN A 22 -14.98 -12.17 -16.84
C GLN A 22 -14.31 -11.15 -15.92
N ARG A 23 -14.29 -9.89 -16.32
CA ARG A 23 -13.82 -8.77 -15.48
C ARG A 23 -14.95 -8.24 -14.61
N GLN A 24 -14.62 -7.88 -13.37
CA GLN A 24 -15.49 -7.13 -12.47
C GLN A 24 -15.67 -5.73 -13.04
N LEU A 25 -16.91 -5.32 -13.27
CA LEU A 25 -17.30 -3.95 -13.60
C LEU A 25 -18.50 -3.55 -12.74
N GLU A 26 -18.77 -2.26 -12.62
CA GLU A 26 -19.76 -1.73 -11.69
C GLU A 26 -21.20 -2.20 -11.99
N SER A 27 -22.00 -2.44 -10.94
CA SER A 27 -23.42 -2.72 -11.07
C SER A 27 -24.22 -1.42 -11.24
N LEU A 28 -24.29 -0.91 -12.46
CA LEU A 28 -24.96 0.37 -12.73
C LEU A 28 -26.50 0.25 -12.83
N ASP A 29 -27.17 1.35 -12.51
CA ASP A 29 -28.59 1.51 -12.79
C ASP A 29 -28.82 1.81 -14.29
N ARG A 30 -30.08 2.11 -14.68
CA ARG A 30 -30.37 2.42 -16.09
C ARG A 30 -29.86 3.77 -16.54
N GLY A 31 -29.35 4.62 -15.64
CA GLY A 31 -28.84 5.94 -15.95
C GLY A 31 -29.84 6.80 -16.70
N LEU A 32 -31.15 6.57 -16.52
CA LEU A 32 -32.16 7.24 -17.34
C LEU A 32 -32.06 8.75 -17.14
N VAL A 33 -31.93 9.49 -18.23
CA VAL A 33 -31.98 10.95 -18.22
C VAL A 33 -33.10 11.44 -19.12
N ALA A 34 -33.76 12.52 -18.73
CA ALA A 34 -34.82 13.16 -19.49
C ALA A 34 -34.55 14.66 -19.56
N VAL A 35 -34.48 15.22 -20.76
CA VAL A 35 -34.08 16.61 -21.00
C VAL A 35 -35.10 17.28 -21.93
N SER A 36 -35.62 18.44 -21.51
CA SER A 36 -36.47 19.26 -22.36
C SER A 36 -35.64 19.87 -23.51
N THR A 37 -36.07 19.63 -24.75
CA THR A 37 -35.49 20.27 -25.95
C THR A 37 -36.34 21.44 -26.46
N GLY A 38 -37.37 21.83 -25.70
CA GLY A 38 -38.28 22.94 -26.00
C GLY A 38 -39.70 22.49 -26.36
N GLY A 39 -40.70 23.31 -26.05
CA GLY A 39 -42.11 22.96 -26.27
C GLY A 39 -42.54 21.77 -25.41
N SER A 40 -43.15 20.76 -26.02
CA SER A 40 -43.51 19.47 -25.39
C SER A 40 -42.49 18.36 -25.68
N ASP A 41 -41.36 18.68 -26.30
CA ASP A 41 -40.36 17.69 -26.67
C ASP A 41 -39.41 17.41 -25.50
N VAL A 42 -39.33 16.13 -25.11
CA VAL A 42 -38.38 15.65 -24.11
C VAL A 42 -37.51 14.57 -24.74
N PHE A 43 -36.21 14.82 -24.81
CA PHE A 43 -35.21 13.82 -25.16
C PHE A 43 -34.95 12.91 -23.97
N LEU A 44 -34.93 11.60 -24.20
CA LEU A 44 -34.58 10.60 -23.20
C LEU A 44 -33.46 9.70 -23.73
N SER A 45 -32.53 9.34 -22.86
CA SER A 45 -31.53 8.30 -23.11
C SER A 45 -31.29 7.47 -21.85
N TRP A 46 -30.85 6.23 -22.02
CA TRP A 46 -30.58 5.28 -20.93
C TRP A 46 -29.53 4.23 -21.33
N ARG A 47 -28.96 3.56 -20.33
CA ARG A 47 -27.86 2.62 -20.54
C ARG A 47 -28.36 1.30 -21.11
N LEU A 48 -27.65 0.81 -22.13
CA LEU A 48 -27.59 -0.61 -22.43
C LEU A 48 -26.46 -1.23 -21.58
N MET A 49 -26.80 -2.18 -20.72
CA MET A 49 -25.84 -2.75 -19.77
C MET A 49 -25.07 -3.91 -20.40
N GLY A 50 -23.79 -4.10 -20.05
CA GLY A 50 -22.97 -5.17 -20.62
C GLY A 50 -23.46 -6.57 -20.23
N ASN A 51 -24.14 -6.67 -19.09
CA ASN A 51 -24.81 -7.88 -18.61
C ASN A 51 -26.28 -8.03 -19.07
N ASP A 52 -26.80 -7.12 -19.90
CA ASP A 52 -28.13 -7.30 -20.48
C ASP A 52 -28.15 -8.54 -21.41
N PRO A 53 -29.26 -9.29 -21.46
CA PRO A 53 -29.42 -10.37 -22.42
C PRO A 53 -29.48 -9.85 -23.85
N ASP A 54 -29.00 -10.66 -24.79
CA ASP A 54 -29.05 -10.33 -26.21
C ASP A 54 -30.51 -10.12 -26.66
N GLY A 55 -30.73 -9.07 -27.46
CA GLY A 55 -32.07 -8.75 -27.97
C GLY A 55 -33.02 -8.12 -26.94
N ILE A 56 -32.53 -7.69 -25.76
CA ILE A 56 -33.35 -6.90 -24.82
C ILE A 56 -33.98 -5.70 -25.53
N ALA A 57 -35.22 -5.38 -25.18
CA ALA A 57 -35.93 -4.20 -25.64
C ALA A 57 -36.35 -3.31 -24.46
N PHE A 58 -36.86 -2.12 -24.73
CA PHE A 58 -37.23 -1.17 -23.68
C PHE A 58 -38.59 -0.53 -23.92
N ASN A 59 -39.33 -0.28 -22.84
CA ASN A 59 -40.51 0.56 -22.83
C ASN A 59 -40.25 1.79 -21.97
N ILE A 60 -40.68 2.95 -22.45
CA ILE A 60 -40.56 4.22 -21.74
C ILE A 60 -41.93 4.62 -21.22
N TYR A 61 -41.97 5.07 -19.97
CA TYR A 61 -43.18 5.51 -19.30
C TYR A 61 -43.02 6.96 -18.86
N ARG A 62 -44.03 7.79 -19.17
CA ARG A 62 -44.24 9.13 -18.63
C ARG A 62 -45.29 9.03 -17.53
N GLY A 63 -44.86 9.00 -16.26
CA GLY A 63 -45.71 8.55 -15.15
C GLY A 63 -46.28 7.16 -15.43
N SER A 64 -47.60 7.02 -15.47
CA SER A 64 -48.26 5.74 -15.82
C SER A 64 -48.47 5.52 -17.32
N THR A 65 -48.18 6.50 -18.18
CA THR A 65 -48.46 6.44 -19.61
C THR A 65 -47.26 5.88 -20.37
N LYS A 66 -47.43 4.76 -21.06
CA LYS A 66 -46.40 4.23 -21.96
C LYS A 66 -46.24 5.14 -23.18
N VAL A 67 -45.01 5.55 -23.49
CA VAL A 67 -44.66 6.51 -24.54
C VAL A 67 -44.54 5.84 -25.91
N ASN A 68 -43.83 4.71 -25.98
CA ASN A 68 -43.58 3.99 -27.22
C ASN A 68 -44.70 2.96 -27.52
N THR A 69 -45.10 2.84 -28.79
CA THR A 69 -46.14 1.90 -29.22
C THR A 69 -45.67 0.45 -29.29
N SER A 70 -44.39 0.23 -29.58
CA SER A 70 -43.73 -1.09 -29.63
C SER A 70 -42.41 -1.04 -28.84
N PRO A 71 -41.97 -2.13 -28.20
CA PRO A 71 -40.70 -2.17 -27.47
C PRO A 71 -39.52 -1.69 -28.33
N ILE A 72 -38.71 -0.79 -27.77
CA ILE A 72 -37.58 -0.17 -28.44
C ILE A 72 -36.42 -1.17 -28.49
N THR A 73 -36.05 -1.59 -29.71
CA THR A 73 -34.93 -2.51 -29.98
C THR A 73 -33.73 -1.81 -30.65
N GLY A 74 -33.88 -0.54 -31.02
CA GLY A 74 -32.82 0.29 -31.61
C GLY A 74 -31.95 0.98 -30.55
N ALA A 75 -31.47 2.17 -30.88
CA ALA A 75 -30.75 3.03 -29.95
C ALA A 75 -31.50 3.22 -28.62
N THR A 76 -30.75 3.38 -27.54
CA THR A 76 -31.30 3.59 -26.20
C THR A 76 -31.59 5.07 -25.94
N ASN A 77 -32.24 5.71 -26.91
CA ASN A 77 -32.77 7.06 -26.81
C ASN A 77 -34.15 7.18 -27.51
N ILE A 78 -34.90 8.23 -27.16
CA ILE A 78 -36.14 8.60 -27.84
C ILE A 78 -36.47 10.07 -27.58
N ILE A 79 -37.27 10.69 -28.46
CA ILE A 79 -37.92 11.97 -28.17
C ILE A 79 -39.42 11.72 -27.91
N ASP A 80 -39.88 12.03 -26.71
CA ASP A 80 -41.30 12.12 -26.40
C ASP A 80 -41.83 13.50 -26.81
N LYS A 81 -42.66 13.53 -27.85
CA LYS A 81 -43.27 14.76 -28.39
C LYS A 81 -44.44 15.30 -27.56
N SER A 82 -44.89 14.56 -26.54
CA SER A 82 -46.03 14.91 -25.67
C SER A 82 -45.62 15.12 -24.21
N GLY A 83 -44.32 15.30 -23.95
CA GLY A 83 -43.77 15.53 -22.63
C GLY A 83 -43.97 16.96 -22.11
N SER A 84 -43.39 17.22 -20.95
CA SER A 84 -43.30 18.55 -20.32
C SER A 84 -42.18 18.56 -19.29
N THR A 85 -41.74 19.74 -18.85
CA THR A 85 -40.75 19.89 -17.76
C THR A 85 -41.27 19.44 -16.38
N SER A 86 -42.59 19.30 -16.22
CA SER A 86 -43.22 18.75 -15.02
C SER A 86 -43.39 17.23 -15.05
N ALA A 87 -43.10 16.60 -16.19
CA ALA A 87 -43.21 15.16 -16.34
C ALA A 87 -42.10 14.43 -15.58
N LYS A 88 -42.32 13.14 -15.37
CA LYS A 88 -41.31 12.22 -14.85
C LYS A 88 -41.33 10.94 -15.66
N TYR A 89 -40.17 10.30 -15.79
CA TYR A 89 -40.00 9.15 -16.67
C TYR A 89 -39.35 7.97 -15.99
N SER A 90 -39.71 6.77 -16.44
CA SER A 90 -39.02 5.52 -16.10
C SER A 90 -38.86 4.66 -17.35
N VAL A 91 -37.85 3.79 -17.33
CA VAL A 91 -37.62 2.78 -18.37
C VAL A 91 -37.88 1.39 -17.81
N ARG A 92 -38.53 0.54 -18.60
CA ARG A 92 -38.77 -0.87 -18.27
C ARG A 92 -38.09 -1.74 -19.32
N PRO A 93 -37.10 -2.56 -18.93
CA PRO A 93 -36.57 -3.58 -19.82
C PRO A 93 -37.65 -4.58 -20.24
N VAL A 94 -37.50 -5.17 -21.41
CA VAL A 94 -38.37 -6.22 -21.95
C VAL A 94 -37.48 -7.38 -22.37
N ILE A 95 -37.58 -8.48 -21.65
CA ILE A 95 -36.74 -9.67 -21.82
C ILE A 95 -37.65 -10.82 -22.23
N GLY A 96 -37.38 -11.47 -23.36
CA GLY A 96 -38.21 -12.56 -23.86
C GLY A 96 -39.69 -12.17 -24.09
N GLY A 97 -39.95 -10.90 -24.40
CA GLY A 97 -41.30 -10.35 -24.54
C GLY A 97 -42.00 -9.99 -23.23
N VAL A 98 -41.35 -10.22 -22.07
CA VAL A 98 -41.90 -9.91 -20.74
C VAL A 98 -41.30 -8.60 -20.23
N GLU A 99 -42.16 -7.64 -19.92
CA GLU A 99 -41.76 -6.38 -19.29
C GLU A 99 -41.28 -6.61 -17.87
N GLN A 100 -40.13 -6.01 -17.53
CA GLN A 100 -39.47 -6.11 -16.24
C GLN A 100 -39.85 -4.93 -15.32
N ALA A 101 -39.30 -4.92 -14.10
CA ALA A 101 -39.45 -3.81 -13.17
C ALA A 101 -39.01 -2.47 -13.79
N ALA A 102 -39.66 -1.39 -13.39
CA ALA A 102 -39.28 -0.04 -13.77
C ALA A 102 -37.96 0.38 -13.12
N SER A 103 -37.17 1.15 -13.86
CA SER A 103 -36.09 1.94 -13.28
C SER A 103 -36.62 2.94 -12.25
N LYS A 104 -35.70 3.57 -11.52
CA LYS A 104 -35.97 4.81 -10.79
C LYS A 104 -36.63 5.83 -11.72
N GLU A 105 -37.62 6.52 -11.19
CA GLU A 105 -38.32 7.58 -11.92
C GLU A 105 -37.50 8.88 -11.85
N VAL A 106 -37.25 9.52 -13.00
CA VAL A 106 -36.41 10.71 -13.09
C VAL A 106 -37.21 11.94 -13.53
N PRO A 107 -36.88 13.14 -13.00
CA PRO A 107 -37.48 14.39 -13.45
C PRO A 107 -36.89 14.83 -14.80
N VAL A 108 -37.61 15.72 -15.51
CA VAL A 108 -37.11 16.35 -16.73
C VAL A 108 -36.24 17.56 -16.40
N TRP A 109 -35.01 17.59 -16.93
CA TRP A 109 -34.14 18.76 -16.85
C TRP A 109 -34.64 19.86 -17.80
N ALA A 110 -34.60 21.11 -17.34
CA ALA A 110 -35.07 22.25 -18.12
C ALA A 110 -34.17 22.56 -19.33
N SER A 111 -32.90 22.15 -19.27
CA SER A 111 -31.92 22.19 -20.34
C SER A 111 -31.00 20.98 -20.21
N ASN A 112 -30.12 20.78 -21.19
CA ASN A 112 -29.16 19.67 -21.22
C ASN A 112 -27.98 19.83 -20.22
N CYS A 113 -28.16 20.66 -19.19
CA CYS A 113 -27.19 20.95 -18.16
C CYS A 113 -27.82 20.78 -16.78
N LEU A 114 -27.32 19.83 -16.00
CA LEU A 114 -27.61 19.71 -14.57
C LEU A 114 -26.60 20.54 -13.78
N THR A 115 -27.11 21.45 -12.94
CA THR A 115 -26.26 22.21 -12.01
C THR A 115 -26.18 21.46 -10.68
N ILE A 116 -24.96 21.08 -10.28
CA ILE A 116 -24.67 20.41 -9.01
C ILE A 116 -24.08 21.45 -8.05
N ASN A 117 -24.77 21.73 -6.94
CA ASN A 117 -24.28 22.68 -5.94
C ASN A 117 -23.27 21.99 -5.02
N LEU A 118 -22.15 22.64 -4.77
CA LEU A 118 -21.05 22.12 -3.98
C LEU A 118 -20.87 22.88 -2.67
N GLN A 119 -20.29 22.19 -1.69
CA GLN A 119 -19.84 22.77 -0.42
C GLN A 119 -18.35 23.09 -0.48
N ARG A 120 -18.00 24.16 -1.22
CA ARG A 120 -16.64 24.67 -1.39
C ARG A 120 -15.94 24.92 -0.03
N PRO A 121 -14.68 24.47 0.19
CA PRO A 121 -13.98 24.67 1.47
C PRO A 121 -13.85 26.15 1.88
N SER A 122 -13.42 27.02 0.95
CA SER A 122 -13.40 28.48 1.11
C SER A 122 -13.18 29.16 -0.25
N SER A 123 -13.23 30.50 -0.30
CA SER A 123 -13.11 31.30 -1.53
C SER A 123 -11.77 31.20 -2.27
N ILE A 124 -10.76 30.54 -1.68
CA ILE A 124 -9.47 30.31 -2.35
C ILE A 124 -9.39 28.97 -3.10
N TYR A 125 -10.43 28.13 -3.06
CA TYR A 125 -10.41 26.77 -3.63
C TYR A 125 -11.27 26.63 -4.87
N ALA A 126 -10.78 26.16 -6.01
CA ALA A 126 -11.63 25.81 -7.14
C ALA A 126 -11.90 24.29 -7.16
N PRO A 127 -13.10 23.84 -7.56
CA PRO A 127 -13.29 22.45 -7.97
C PRO A 127 -12.36 22.17 -9.17
N ASN A 128 -11.56 21.12 -9.09
CA ASN A 128 -10.61 20.71 -10.12
C ASN A 128 -10.94 19.28 -10.59
N ASP A 129 -9.95 18.45 -10.91
CA ASP A 129 -10.14 17.08 -11.41
C ASP A 129 -11.13 16.26 -10.57
N ILE A 130 -11.96 15.47 -11.28
CA ILE A 130 -12.94 14.56 -10.69
C ILE A 130 -12.57 13.12 -11.06
N ASN A 131 -12.81 12.20 -10.13
CA ASN A 131 -12.92 10.77 -10.40
C ASN A 131 -14.32 10.28 -9.98
N VAL A 132 -14.79 9.18 -10.58
CA VAL A 132 -16.17 8.70 -10.42
C VAL A 132 -16.22 7.20 -10.17
N SER A 133 -17.14 6.79 -9.32
CA SER A 133 -17.57 5.40 -9.12
C SER A 133 -18.83 5.41 -8.24
N ASP A 134 -19.52 4.27 -8.13
CA ASP A 134 -20.69 4.12 -7.25
C ASP A 134 -20.21 3.91 -5.82
N LEU A 135 -20.29 4.95 -4.98
CA LEU A 135 -19.73 4.95 -3.64
C LEU A 135 -20.70 4.35 -2.61
N ASP A 136 -21.98 4.25 -2.92
CA ASP A 136 -23.00 3.78 -1.97
C ASP A 136 -23.91 2.64 -2.45
N GLY A 137 -23.56 2.04 -3.59
CA GLY A 137 -24.09 0.79 -4.13
C GLY A 137 -25.49 0.93 -4.75
N ASP A 138 -25.90 2.14 -5.12
CA ASP A 138 -27.23 2.41 -5.67
C ASP A 138 -27.30 2.38 -7.21
N GLY A 139 -26.16 2.17 -7.86
CA GLY A 139 -25.98 2.10 -9.31
C GLY A 139 -25.84 3.47 -9.99
N GLU A 140 -25.86 4.58 -9.26
CA GLU A 140 -25.55 5.92 -9.74
C GLU A 140 -24.09 6.28 -9.43
N TYR A 141 -23.45 7.09 -10.28
CA TYR A 141 -22.11 7.57 -9.99
C TYR A 141 -22.11 8.75 -9.01
N GLU A 142 -21.24 8.68 -8.01
CA GLU A 142 -20.82 9.84 -7.25
C GLU A 142 -19.57 10.49 -7.86
N LEU A 143 -19.40 11.77 -7.53
CA LEU A 143 -18.27 12.58 -7.94
C LEU A 143 -17.31 12.74 -6.75
N VAL A 144 -16.09 12.22 -6.86
CA VAL A 144 -14.98 12.55 -5.95
C VAL A 144 -14.24 13.74 -6.54
N VAL A 145 -14.49 14.91 -5.96
CA VAL A 145 -14.00 16.21 -6.45
C VAL A 145 -12.72 16.59 -5.71
N LYS A 146 -11.62 16.78 -6.44
CA LYS A 146 -10.39 17.38 -5.91
C LYS A 146 -10.55 18.90 -5.85
N TYR A 147 -10.40 19.48 -4.66
CA TYR A 147 -10.30 20.93 -4.49
C TYR A 147 -8.86 21.35 -4.38
N GLU A 148 -8.46 22.23 -5.27
CA GLU A 148 -7.13 22.83 -5.25
C GLU A 148 -7.19 24.32 -4.90
N PRO A 149 -6.24 24.81 -4.09
CA PRO A 149 -6.16 26.22 -3.77
C PRO A 149 -5.61 27.02 -4.96
N ASN A 150 -5.94 28.32 -5.03
CA ASN A 150 -5.48 29.22 -6.09
C ASN A 150 -3.94 29.37 -6.16
N ASN A 151 -3.20 28.90 -5.14
CA ASN A 151 -1.74 28.98 -5.05
C ASN A 151 -1.05 27.62 -5.29
N THR A 152 -1.64 26.70 -6.05
CA THR A 152 -0.98 25.45 -6.48
C THR A 152 0.37 25.71 -7.17
N LYS A 153 1.19 24.66 -7.24
CA LYS A 153 2.53 24.73 -7.84
C LYS A 153 2.77 23.55 -8.77
N ASP A 154 3.40 23.82 -9.91
CA ASP A 154 4.17 22.76 -10.58
C ASP A 154 5.38 22.39 -9.71
N ASN A 155 5.89 21.17 -9.86
CA ASN A 155 7.05 20.65 -9.14
C ASN A 155 8.33 21.48 -9.34
N SER A 156 8.45 22.23 -10.44
CA SER A 156 9.56 23.16 -10.66
C SER A 156 9.50 24.44 -9.82
N GLN A 157 8.36 24.73 -9.20
CA GLN A 157 8.08 26.01 -8.56
C GLN A 157 8.12 25.88 -7.04
N SER A 158 8.91 26.74 -6.39
CA SER A 158 8.86 26.94 -4.95
C SER A 158 7.64 27.77 -4.53
N GLY A 159 7.27 27.64 -3.26
CA GLY A 159 6.18 28.35 -2.61
C GLY A 159 5.33 27.40 -1.77
N THR A 160 4.92 27.86 -0.60
CA THR A 160 3.95 27.17 0.24
C THR A 160 2.60 27.12 -0.49
N VAL A 161 1.96 25.96 -0.43
CA VAL A 161 0.62 25.73 -0.98
C VAL A 161 -0.32 25.51 0.20
N ASP A 162 -1.54 26.03 0.09
CA ASP A 162 -2.60 25.69 1.04
C ASP A 162 -3.00 24.20 0.91
N LYS A 163 -3.83 23.72 1.83
CA LYS A 163 -4.25 22.31 1.91
C LYS A 163 -4.95 21.84 0.62
N VAL A 164 -4.98 20.54 0.38
CA VAL A 164 -5.78 19.92 -0.68
C VAL A 164 -6.94 19.16 -0.05
N TYR A 165 -8.11 19.15 -0.68
CA TYR A 165 -9.28 18.40 -0.20
C TYR A 165 -9.82 17.46 -1.27
N LEU A 166 -10.38 16.34 -0.82
CA LEU A 166 -11.22 15.47 -1.64
C LEU A 166 -12.62 15.47 -1.02
N HIS A 167 -13.65 15.80 -1.81
CA HIS A 167 -15.04 15.76 -1.35
C HIS A 167 -15.85 14.83 -2.26
N ALA A 168 -16.72 14.01 -1.69
CA ALA A 168 -17.67 13.22 -2.48
C ALA A 168 -19.05 13.88 -2.55
N TYR A 169 -19.67 13.84 -3.73
CA TYR A 169 -21.01 14.34 -3.96
C TYR A 169 -21.84 13.37 -4.81
N LYS A 170 -23.11 13.19 -4.43
CA LYS A 170 -24.13 12.68 -5.36
C LYS A 170 -24.45 13.73 -6.43
N LEU A 171 -24.98 13.29 -7.58
CA LEU A 171 -25.40 14.20 -8.67
C LEU A 171 -26.46 15.22 -8.26
N ASN A 172 -27.22 14.95 -7.19
CA ASN A 172 -28.20 15.90 -6.63
C ASN A 172 -27.57 17.01 -5.75
N GLY A 173 -26.24 17.02 -5.57
CA GLY A 173 -25.50 17.99 -4.76
C GLY A 173 -25.35 17.62 -3.28
N THR A 174 -25.82 16.42 -2.87
CA THR A 174 -25.59 15.92 -1.51
C THR A 174 -24.11 15.63 -1.32
N CYS A 175 -23.45 16.36 -0.42
CA CYS A 175 -22.08 16.07 0.00
C CYS A 175 -22.07 14.88 0.96
N LEU A 176 -21.38 13.80 0.61
CA LEU A 176 -21.28 12.62 1.46
C LEU A 176 -20.23 12.81 2.56
N TRP A 177 -19.05 13.32 2.19
CA TRP A 177 -17.93 13.53 3.11
C TRP A 177 -16.88 14.48 2.53
N LYS A 178 -15.92 14.87 3.38
CA LYS A 178 -14.80 15.77 3.07
C LYS A 178 -13.52 15.24 3.72
N ILE A 179 -12.52 14.89 2.91
CA ILE A 179 -11.17 14.54 3.34
C ILE A 179 -10.28 15.79 3.24
N ASP A 180 -9.56 16.10 4.31
CA ASP A 180 -8.52 17.14 4.37
C ASP A 180 -7.17 16.45 4.31
N LEU A 181 -6.42 16.60 3.21
CA LEU A 181 -5.12 15.94 3.04
C LEU A 181 -3.99 16.56 3.89
N GLY A 182 -4.30 17.60 4.67
CA GLY A 182 -3.36 18.24 5.56
C GLY A 182 -2.33 19.10 4.84
N VAL A 183 -1.38 19.63 5.60
CA VAL A 183 -0.31 20.50 5.08
C VAL A 183 0.84 19.73 4.45
N ASN A 184 0.92 18.43 4.74
CA ASN A 184 2.00 17.55 4.30
C ASN A 184 1.75 16.92 2.92
N ILE A 185 0.65 17.28 2.26
CA ILE A 185 0.37 16.97 0.86
C ILE A 185 0.31 18.28 0.08
N ARG A 186 1.21 18.45 -0.89
CA ARG A 186 1.29 19.66 -1.72
C ARG A 186 0.20 19.64 -2.80
N GLY A 187 -0.38 20.80 -3.10
CA GLY A 187 -1.33 20.98 -4.20
C GLY A 187 -0.68 21.28 -5.55
N GLY A 188 -1.20 20.68 -6.62
CA GLY A 188 -0.70 20.76 -7.99
C GLY A 188 -0.93 19.45 -8.75
N ALA A 189 -0.92 19.53 -10.08
CA ALA A 189 -1.28 18.44 -10.98
C ALA A 189 -0.54 17.12 -10.69
N HIS A 190 0.75 17.17 -10.32
CA HIS A 190 1.60 15.98 -10.22
C HIS A 190 1.64 15.34 -8.83
N TYR A 191 0.93 15.89 -7.83
CA TYR A 191 0.98 15.39 -6.45
C TYR A 191 -0.12 14.36 -6.15
N THR A 192 -1.34 14.83 -5.86
CA THR A 192 -2.43 13.95 -5.44
C THR A 192 -3.06 13.28 -6.65
N GLN A 193 -2.79 11.99 -6.79
CA GLN A 193 -3.44 11.10 -7.75
C GLN A 193 -4.39 10.20 -6.96
N HIS A 194 -5.69 10.38 -7.14
CA HIS A 194 -6.72 9.68 -6.37
C HIS A 194 -7.46 8.67 -7.26
N GLN A 195 -7.48 7.43 -6.81
CA GLN A 195 -8.17 6.34 -7.48
C GLN A 195 -9.51 6.07 -6.82
N VAL A 196 -10.53 5.82 -7.63
CA VAL A 196 -11.91 5.59 -7.16
C VAL A 196 -12.50 4.41 -7.95
N TYR A 197 -12.72 3.29 -7.25
CA TYR A 197 -13.23 2.05 -7.84
C TYR A 197 -13.69 1.10 -6.72
N ASP A 198 -14.58 0.16 -7.03
CA ASP A 198 -14.91 -1.01 -6.18
C ASP A 198 -13.78 -2.04 -6.25
N TYR A 199 -12.78 -1.90 -5.40
CA TYR A 199 -11.62 -2.77 -5.41
C TYR A 199 -11.90 -4.13 -4.78
N ASP A 200 -12.64 -4.19 -3.66
CA ASP A 200 -12.90 -5.46 -2.98
C ASP A 200 -14.16 -6.21 -3.46
N GLY A 201 -14.83 -5.70 -4.49
CA GLY A 201 -15.92 -6.37 -5.19
C GLY A 201 -17.19 -6.51 -4.36
N ASP A 202 -17.39 -5.66 -3.36
CA ASP A 202 -18.57 -5.67 -2.50
C ASP A 202 -19.76 -4.87 -3.07
N GLY A 203 -19.54 -4.16 -4.18
CA GLY A 203 -20.51 -3.29 -4.83
C GLY A 203 -20.48 -1.84 -4.36
N PHE A 204 -19.51 -1.46 -3.53
CA PHE A 204 -19.30 -0.11 -3.03
C PHE A 204 -17.87 0.33 -3.34
N ALA A 205 -17.71 1.42 -4.08
CA ALA A 205 -16.38 1.89 -4.42
C ALA A 205 -15.61 2.44 -3.21
N GLU A 206 -14.29 2.28 -3.22
CA GLU A 206 -13.37 2.95 -2.31
C GLU A 206 -12.64 4.10 -2.98
N VAL A 207 -12.03 4.95 -2.15
CA VAL A 207 -11.11 6.01 -2.60
C VAL A 207 -9.72 5.71 -2.06
N ALA A 208 -8.71 5.71 -2.92
CA ALA A 208 -7.32 5.49 -2.50
C ALA A 208 -6.40 6.58 -3.03
N CYS A 209 -5.56 7.15 -2.17
CA CYS A 209 -4.57 8.15 -2.57
C CYS A 209 -3.39 8.23 -1.59
N LYS A 210 -2.36 8.97 -2.00
CA LYS A 210 -1.23 9.31 -1.14
C LYS A 210 -1.67 10.26 -0.03
N THR A 211 -1.32 9.94 1.20
CA THR A 211 -1.62 10.71 2.42
C THR A 211 -0.35 10.90 3.24
N ALA A 212 -0.46 11.64 4.35
CA ALA A 212 0.65 12.01 5.23
C ALA A 212 0.13 12.38 6.63
N PRO A 213 0.99 12.53 7.64
CA PRO A 213 0.58 13.03 8.96
C PRO A 213 -0.21 14.33 8.86
N GLY A 214 -1.27 14.46 9.65
CA GLY A 214 -2.18 15.59 9.61
C GLY A 214 -3.30 15.46 8.58
N THR A 215 -3.37 14.36 7.82
CA THR A 215 -4.53 14.02 6.98
C THR A 215 -5.72 13.69 7.89
N LYS A 216 -6.89 14.23 7.55
CA LYS A 216 -8.16 13.89 8.21
C LYS A 216 -9.10 13.21 7.23
N ASP A 217 -9.65 12.09 7.65
CA ASP A 217 -10.61 11.31 6.88
C ASP A 217 -11.98 11.99 6.81
N GLY A 218 -12.93 11.37 6.11
CA GLY A 218 -14.29 11.87 5.92
C GLY A 218 -15.11 12.04 7.20
N THR A 219 -14.67 11.45 8.33
CA THR A 219 -15.27 11.64 9.65
C THR A 219 -14.68 12.82 10.41
N GLY A 220 -13.59 13.41 9.90
CA GLY A 220 -12.83 14.48 10.52
C GLY A 220 -11.76 14.01 11.51
N ALA A 221 -11.58 12.69 11.66
CA ALA A 221 -10.53 12.09 12.48
C ALA A 221 -9.19 12.07 11.71
N PHE A 222 -8.09 12.21 12.44
CA PHE A 222 -6.76 11.93 11.87
C PHE A 222 -6.63 10.44 11.56
N LEU A 223 -5.73 10.12 10.62
CA LEU A 223 -5.43 8.74 10.28
C LEU A 223 -4.84 8.01 11.50
N SER A 224 -5.34 6.82 11.77
CA SER A 224 -5.08 6.08 13.02
C SER A 224 -4.79 4.60 12.79
N LEU A 225 -4.73 4.15 11.53
CA LEU A 225 -4.43 2.76 11.18
C LEU A 225 -3.02 2.61 10.62
N GLY A 226 -2.48 1.39 10.75
CA GLY A 226 -1.18 1.03 10.21
C GLY A 226 -0.05 1.96 10.67
N PRO A 227 0.85 2.40 9.77
CA PRO A 227 1.95 3.29 10.13
C PRO A 227 1.52 4.68 10.63
N ALA A 228 0.33 5.16 10.29
CA ALA A 228 -0.16 6.47 10.74
C ALA A 228 -0.61 6.47 12.21
N ALA A 229 -0.89 5.30 12.80
CA ALA A 229 -1.41 5.17 14.17
C ALA A 229 -0.57 5.85 15.27
N ASN A 230 0.71 6.06 15.02
CA ASN A 230 1.65 6.64 15.99
C ASN A 230 2.38 7.88 15.47
N ASP A 231 1.91 8.48 14.37
CA ASP A 231 2.55 9.68 13.85
C ASP A 231 2.18 10.94 14.63
N ASN A 232 2.90 12.02 14.36
CA ASN A 232 2.58 13.32 14.92
C ASN A 232 1.81 14.14 13.87
N ASP A 233 0.49 14.15 13.97
CA ASP A 233 -0.40 14.91 13.08
C ASP A 233 -0.19 16.43 13.11
N ASN A 234 0.54 16.95 14.10
CA ASN A 234 0.89 18.37 14.19
C ASN A 234 2.20 18.72 13.48
N GLU A 235 2.95 17.72 13.00
CA GLU A 235 4.25 17.94 12.36
C GLU A 235 4.06 18.59 10.97
N ASP A 236 4.85 19.62 10.69
CA ASP A 236 4.84 20.33 9.41
C ASP A 236 6.15 20.07 8.67
N TYR A 237 6.10 19.16 7.69
CA TYR A 237 7.26 18.75 6.91
C TYR A 237 7.53 19.66 5.70
N ARG A 238 6.83 20.80 5.59
CA ARG A 238 7.10 21.80 4.55
C ARG A 238 8.43 22.50 4.82
N ASN A 239 9.33 22.46 3.85
CA ASN A 239 10.57 23.22 3.90
C ASN A 239 10.34 24.71 3.57
N SER A 240 11.39 25.53 3.62
CA SER A 240 11.32 26.97 3.28
C SER A 240 10.90 27.27 1.84
N GLY A 241 11.03 26.29 0.93
CA GLY A 241 10.53 26.36 -0.44
C GLY A 241 9.10 25.84 -0.59
N GLY A 242 8.42 25.45 0.50
CA GLY A 242 7.06 24.91 0.51
C GLY A 242 6.94 23.47 -0.02
N TYR A 243 8.06 22.76 -0.21
CA TYR A 243 8.07 21.35 -0.61
C TYR A 243 8.04 20.43 0.61
N ILE A 244 7.51 19.20 0.45
CA ILE A 244 7.44 18.18 1.50
C ILE A 244 8.37 17.01 1.15
N LEU A 245 9.66 17.22 1.43
CA LEU A 245 10.75 16.30 1.02
C LEU A 245 11.27 15.44 2.19
N SER A 246 10.57 15.46 3.31
CA SER A 246 10.85 14.68 4.51
C SER A 246 9.55 14.22 5.16
N GLY A 247 9.63 13.51 6.28
CA GLY A 247 8.46 12.94 6.95
C GLY A 247 7.94 11.67 6.29
N PRO A 248 7.08 10.93 6.99
CA PRO A 248 6.47 9.72 6.46
C PRO A 248 5.46 10.04 5.35
N GLU A 249 5.23 9.08 4.48
CA GLU A 249 4.25 9.14 3.41
C GLU A 249 3.46 7.85 3.43
N TYR A 250 2.16 7.94 3.22
CA TYR A 250 1.28 6.78 3.29
C TYR A 250 0.45 6.62 2.02
N LEU A 251 -0.02 5.41 1.79
CA LEU A 251 -1.13 5.09 0.91
C LEU A 251 -2.30 4.70 1.80
N THR A 252 -3.42 5.40 1.66
CA THR A 252 -4.64 5.15 2.44
C THR A 252 -5.78 4.76 1.52
N VAL A 253 -6.53 3.73 1.93
CA VAL A 253 -7.85 3.37 1.37
C VAL A 253 -8.92 3.93 2.30
N PHE A 254 -9.87 4.65 1.71
CA PHE A 254 -11.01 5.25 2.37
C PHE A 254 -12.31 4.60 1.87
N ASN A 255 -13.24 4.40 2.78
CA ASN A 255 -14.58 3.93 2.45
C ASN A 255 -15.29 4.95 1.56
N GLY A 256 -15.78 4.57 0.38
CA GLY A 256 -16.35 5.55 -0.55
C GLY A 256 -17.63 6.21 -0.04
N LYS A 257 -18.45 5.54 0.75
CA LYS A 257 -19.69 6.15 1.28
C LYS A 257 -19.45 7.20 2.37
N THR A 258 -18.41 7.02 3.17
CA THR A 258 -18.19 7.81 4.40
C THR A 258 -16.89 8.61 4.40
N GLY A 259 -15.97 8.33 3.47
CA GLY A 259 -14.61 8.85 3.44
C GLY A 259 -13.75 8.38 4.62
N LYS A 260 -14.23 7.43 5.43
CA LYS A 260 -13.54 6.95 6.63
C LYS A 260 -12.31 6.12 6.25
N GLU A 261 -11.22 6.28 6.98
CA GLU A 261 -10.03 5.44 6.84
C GLU A 261 -10.38 3.93 7.03
N MET A 262 -9.97 3.09 6.07
CA MET A 262 -10.13 1.63 6.14
C MET A 262 -8.79 0.92 6.31
N ALA A 263 -7.74 1.39 5.64
CA ALA A 263 -6.38 0.89 5.80
C ALA A 263 -5.36 1.93 5.37
N THR A 264 -4.25 1.99 6.10
CA THR A 264 -3.12 2.85 5.79
C THR A 264 -1.83 2.03 5.83
N VAL A 265 -1.01 2.15 4.79
CA VAL A 265 0.32 1.52 4.67
C VAL A 265 1.34 2.58 4.28
N ASN A 266 2.64 2.30 4.43
CA ASN A 266 3.67 3.19 3.92
C ASN A 266 3.51 3.32 2.40
N TYR A 267 3.61 4.55 1.89
CA TYR A 267 3.52 4.80 0.46
C TYR A 267 4.69 4.10 -0.24
N MET A 268 4.39 3.09 -1.04
CA MET A 268 5.31 2.54 -2.03
C MET A 268 4.84 3.04 -3.39
N PRO A 269 5.70 3.76 -4.15
CA PRO A 269 7.14 3.88 -3.97
C PRO A 269 7.63 4.92 -2.93
N ALA A 270 8.52 4.49 -2.02
CA ALA A 270 9.06 5.35 -0.98
C ALA A 270 9.96 6.48 -1.53
N ARG A 271 9.99 7.64 -0.85
CA ARG A 271 10.79 8.82 -1.25
C ARG A 271 12.28 8.52 -1.33
N GLY A 272 12.83 7.85 -0.31
CA GLY A 272 14.28 7.73 -0.13
C GLY A 272 14.97 9.10 -0.02
N THR A 273 16.24 9.16 -0.40
CA THR A 273 17.01 10.41 -0.41
C THR A 273 16.65 11.25 -1.63
N VAL A 274 16.26 12.51 -1.43
CA VAL A 274 16.06 13.47 -2.52
C VAL A 274 17.43 14.03 -2.95
N SER A 275 18.04 13.42 -3.96
CA SER A 275 19.32 13.88 -4.51
C SER A 275 19.40 13.70 -6.03
N LYS A 276 20.39 14.37 -6.64
CA LYS A 276 20.70 14.21 -8.06
C LYS A 276 20.97 12.74 -8.41
N GLU A 277 21.63 12.03 -7.52
CA GLU A 277 22.03 10.65 -7.69
C GLU A 277 20.85 9.69 -7.62
N GLU A 278 19.81 9.96 -6.82
CA GLU A 278 18.63 9.10 -6.69
C GLU A 278 17.52 9.45 -7.69
N TRP A 279 17.16 10.73 -7.81
CA TRP A 279 15.97 11.20 -8.55
C TRP A 279 16.28 12.08 -9.75
N GLY A 280 17.54 12.47 -9.95
CA GLY A 280 17.94 13.38 -11.04
C GLY A 280 17.90 14.88 -10.67
N ASP A 281 17.42 15.22 -9.47
CA ASP A 281 17.58 16.53 -8.85
C ASP A 281 17.54 16.45 -7.32
N ALA A 282 18.03 17.49 -6.64
CA ALA A 282 18.10 17.55 -5.19
C ALA A 282 17.13 18.56 -4.56
N TYR A 283 16.23 19.16 -5.35
CA TYR A 283 15.33 20.22 -4.88
C TYR A 283 13.86 19.79 -4.80
N GLY A 284 13.52 18.59 -5.29
CA GLY A 284 12.21 17.99 -5.06
C GLY A 284 11.31 17.90 -6.29
N ASN A 285 11.82 18.14 -7.51
CA ASN A 285 10.96 18.13 -8.69
C ASN A 285 10.61 16.71 -9.12
N ARG A 286 11.61 15.94 -9.55
CA ARG A 286 11.41 14.60 -10.15
C ARG A 286 10.90 13.56 -9.16
N VAL A 287 11.24 13.71 -7.88
CA VAL A 287 10.78 12.80 -6.82
C VAL A 287 9.27 12.85 -6.63
N ASP A 288 8.64 14.01 -6.76
CA ASP A 288 7.20 14.16 -6.47
C ASP A 288 6.34 14.16 -7.75
N ARG A 289 6.78 13.42 -8.75
CA ARG A 289 6.04 13.21 -9.99
C ARG A 289 5.24 11.92 -9.91
N PHE A 290 3.96 12.01 -9.58
CA PHE A 290 3.11 10.84 -9.35
C PHE A 290 2.10 10.64 -10.48
N ASN A 291 1.77 9.37 -10.75
CA ASN A 291 0.65 8.96 -11.58
C ASN A 291 -0.10 7.79 -10.92
N SER A 292 -1.35 7.56 -11.32
CA SER A 292 -2.11 6.38 -10.87
C SER A 292 -3.14 5.91 -11.89
N THR A 293 -3.40 4.60 -11.93
CA THR A 293 -4.48 3.99 -12.71
C THR A 293 -5.09 2.78 -11.99
N THR A 294 -6.24 2.33 -12.49
CA THR A 294 -6.87 1.04 -12.17
C THR A 294 -6.54 0.06 -13.28
N ALA A 295 -6.16 -1.18 -12.93
CA ALA A 295 -5.83 -2.22 -13.90
C ALA A 295 -6.32 -3.60 -13.42
N TRP A 296 -6.87 -4.41 -14.32
CA TRP A 296 -7.27 -5.80 -14.04
C TRP A 296 -6.06 -6.74 -14.22
N LEU A 297 -5.09 -6.64 -13.32
CA LEU A 297 -3.80 -7.36 -13.39
C LEU A 297 -3.92 -8.89 -13.22
N ASP A 298 -5.06 -9.40 -12.75
CA ASP A 298 -5.39 -10.84 -12.74
C ASP A 298 -6.43 -11.23 -13.80
N GLY A 299 -6.86 -10.25 -14.61
CA GLY A 299 -7.87 -10.40 -15.65
C GLY A 299 -9.30 -10.53 -15.11
N LYS A 300 -9.51 -10.29 -13.81
CA LYS A 300 -10.79 -10.50 -13.12
C LYS A 300 -11.18 -9.36 -12.21
N ARG A 301 -10.30 -8.90 -11.34
CA ARG A 301 -10.59 -7.92 -10.30
C ARG A 301 -9.61 -6.74 -10.40
N PRO A 302 -10.08 -5.51 -10.12
CA PRO A 302 -9.28 -4.31 -10.27
C PRO A 302 -8.18 -4.21 -9.20
N SER A 303 -6.98 -3.83 -9.61
CA SER A 303 -5.86 -3.45 -8.75
C SER A 303 -5.60 -1.95 -8.89
N MET A 304 -5.15 -1.32 -7.81
CA MET A 304 -4.65 0.06 -7.85
C MET A 304 -3.18 0.06 -8.28
N VAL A 305 -2.79 0.95 -9.17
CA VAL A 305 -1.40 1.10 -9.59
C VAL A 305 -0.94 2.53 -9.34
N PHE A 306 0.14 2.70 -8.57
CA PHE A 306 0.71 4.00 -8.22
C PHE A 306 2.17 4.09 -8.69
N GLN A 307 2.47 5.15 -9.45
CA GLN A 307 3.79 5.46 -9.97
C GLN A 307 4.41 6.65 -9.24
N ARG A 308 5.73 6.64 -9.04
CA ARG A 308 6.55 7.80 -8.66
C ARG A 308 7.79 7.94 -9.56
N GLY A 309 7.99 9.13 -10.10
CA GLY A 309 9.07 9.50 -11.00
C GLY A 309 8.90 8.96 -12.43
N TYR A 310 9.45 9.68 -13.40
CA TYR A 310 9.49 9.24 -14.80
C TYR A 310 10.59 9.87 -15.66
N TYR A 311 11.09 11.07 -15.32
CA TYR A 311 12.19 11.75 -16.05
C TYR A 311 13.59 11.14 -15.84
N TYR A 312 13.76 10.28 -14.83
CA TYR A 312 15.08 9.76 -14.48
C TYR A 312 14.98 8.40 -13.80
N ARG A 313 14.35 8.35 -12.63
CA ARG A 313 13.95 7.12 -11.95
C ARG A 313 12.44 6.97 -12.11
N LEU A 314 11.99 5.78 -12.46
CA LEU A 314 10.59 5.40 -12.51
C LEU A 314 10.38 4.25 -11.54
N THR A 315 9.44 4.43 -10.63
CA THR A 315 9.06 3.41 -9.66
C THR A 315 7.56 3.20 -9.71
N CYS A 316 7.10 1.98 -9.50
CA CYS A 316 5.69 1.66 -9.61
C CYS A 316 5.33 0.50 -8.68
N ALA A 317 4.19 0.60 -8.00
CA ALA A 317 3.64 -0.45 -7.17
C ALA A 317 2.19 -0.72 -7.54
N ALA A 318 1.85 -2.00 -7.64
CA ALA A 318 0.47 -2.46 -7.75
C ALA A 318 -0.04 -2.96 -6.39
N TRP A 319 -1.30 -2.69 -6.10
CA TRP A 319 -1.94 -2.97 -4.82
C TRP A 319 -3.32 -3.59 -5.03
N ASP A 320 -3.62 -4.59 -4.21
CA ASP A 320 -4.92 -5.23 -4.13
C ASP A 320 -5.58 -4.84 -2.79
N TRP A 321 -6.83 -4.38 -2.85
CA TRP A 321 -7.70 -4.19 -1.68
C TRP A 321 -8.75 -5.28 -1.67
N ARG A 322 -8.63 -6.22 -0.72
CA ARG A 322 -9.42 -7.45 -0.67
C ARG A 322 -9.64 -7.87 0.78
N ASP A 323 -10.85 -8.25 1.14
CA ASP A 323 -11.16 -8.83 2.46
C ASP A 323 -10.66 -7.95 3.62
N GLY A 324 -10.80 -6.62 3.49
CA GLY A 324 -10.33 -5.63 4.47
C GLY A 324 -8.81 -5.47 4.55
N LYS A 325 -8.05 -5.93 3.55
CA LYS A 325 -6.58 -5.87 3.53
C LYS A 325 -6.05 -5.20 2.27
N LEU A 326 -5.15 -4.25 2.49
CA LEU A 326 -4.36 -3.61 1.44
C LEU A 326 -3.02 -4.35 1.28
N THR A 327 -2.85 -5.07 0.18
CA THR A 327 -1.67 -5.91 -0.08
C THR A 327 -0.94 -5.48 -1.34
N GLN A 328 0.37 -5.32 -1.26
CA GLN A 328 1.20 -5.02 -2.43
C GLN A 328 1.33 -6.26 -3.30
N ARG A 329 0.89 -6.17 -4.56
CA ARG A 329 0.95 -7.24 -5.54
C ARG A 329 2.36 -7.39 -6.10
N TRP A 330 2.94 -6.28 -6.55
CA TRP A 330 4.32 -6.19 -6.98
C TRP A 330 4.83 -4.75 -6.83
N PHE A 331 6.14 -4.59 -6.82
CA PHE A 331 6.81 -3.29 -6.85
C PHE A 331 8.05 -3.38 -7.73
N ILE A 332 8.24 -2.36 -8.55
CA ILE A 332 9.44 -2.18 -9.36
C ILE A 332 10.06 -0.82 -9.12
N ASP A 333 11.36 -0.79 -9.29
CA ASP A 333 12.19 0.41 -9.28
C ASP A 333 13.17 0.31 -10.45
N SER A 334 13.04 1.20 -11.44
CA SER A 334 13.84 1.15 -12.67
C SER A 334 15.34 1.19 -12.42
N ARG A 335 15.81 1.72 -11.28
CA ARG A 335 17.24 1.83 -10.97
C ARG A 335 17.74 0.80 -9.98
N LYS A 336 16.84 0.11 -9.26
CA LYS A 336 17.20 -0.89 -8.24
C LYS A 336 16.79 -2.32 -8.62
N THR A 337 15.84 -2.47 -9.54
CA THR A 337 15.37 -3.76 -10.06
C THR A 337 16.26 -4.16 -11.24
N SER A 338 16.92 -5.31 -11.13
CA SER A 338 17.82 -5.81 -12.17
C SER A 338 17.08 -5.97 -13.50
N GLY A 339 17.57 -5.31 -14.56
CA GLY A 339 16.99 -5.39 -15.91
C GLY A 339 16.01 -4.26 -16.27
N TYR A 340 15.69 -3.34 -15.36
CA TYR A 340 14.65 -2.32 -15.57
C TYR A 340 15.20 -0.90 -15.86
N SER A 341 16.53 -0.75 -15.96
CA SER A 341 17.15 0.57 -16.16
C SER A 341 16.78 1.26 -17.47
N SER A 342 16.26 0.52 -18.44
CA SER A 342 15.74 1.07 -19.69
C SER A 342 14.46 1.88 -19.52
N MET A 343 13.71 1.70 -18.42
CA MET A 343 12.51 2.50 -18.11
C MET A 343 12.82 3.92 -17.61
N ASN A 344 14.09 4.20 -17.31
CA ASN A 344 14.52 5.54 -16.94
C ASN A 344 14.18 6.54 -18.06
N ASP A 345 13.63 7.70 -17.69
CA ASP A 345 13.25 8.76 -18.63
C ASP A 345 12.12 8.39 -19.60
N GLN A 346 11.42 7.26 -19.44
CA GLN A 346 10.42 6.80 -20.41
C GLN A 346 8.96 7.14 -20.07
N GLY A 347 8.68 7.62 -18.85
CA GLY A 347 7.31 7.84 -18.42
C GLY A 347 6.76 9.21 -18.84
N ASN A 348 5.45 9.32 -19.01
CA ASN A 348 4.71 10.53 -19.36
C ASN A 348 4.09 11.20 -18.13
N HIS A 349 3.53 12.40 -18.35
CA HIS A 349 2.55 12.99 -17.43
C HIS A 349 1.17 12.32 -17.50
N GLY A 350 1.16 10.99 -17.52
CA GLY A 350 -0.04 10.17 -17.57
C GLY A 350 0.37 8.70 -17.49
N ILE A 351 -0.61 7.84 -17.24
CA ILE A 351 -0.46 6.39 -17.14
C ILE A 351 -1.73 5.77 -17.71
N MET A 352 -1.59 4.65 -18.41
CA MET A 352 -2.69 3.95 -19.05
C MET A 352 -2.65 2.47 -18.68
N ALA A 353 -3.77 1.78 -18.80
CA ALA A 353 -3.85 0.34 -18.62
C ALA A 353 -4.75 -0.29 -19.68
N GLY A 354 -4.44 -1.52 -20.09
CA GLY A 354 -5.22 -2.29 -21.05
C GLY A 354 -4.53 -3.61 -21.37
N ASP A 355 -5.32 -4.59 -21.79
CA ASP A 355 -4.84 -5.89 -22.27
C ASP A 355 -4.28 -5.73 -23.68
N VAL A 356 -2.96 -5.61 -23.78
CA VAL A 356 -2.28 -5.32 -25.05
C VAL A 356 -1.72 -6.56 -25.70
N ASP A 357 -1.50 -7.63 -24.93
CA ASP A 357 -0.99 -8.91 -25.45
C ASP A 357 -2.07 -10.01 -25.61
N ASN A 358 -3.32 -9.68 -25.30
CA ASN A 358 -4.51 -10.54 -25.39
C ASN A 358 -4.46 -11.76 -24.46
N ASP A 359 -3.84 -11.65 -23.29
CA ASP A 359 -3.82 -12.71 -22.28
C ASP A 359 -5.02 -12.65 -21.29
N GLY A 360 -5.86 -11.62 -21.40
CA GLY A 360 -7.02 -11.34 -20.57
C GLY A 360 -6.74 -10.40 -19.40
N LYS A 361 -5.49 -10.04 -19.13
CA LYS A 361 -5.06 -9.18 -18.03
C LYS A 361 -4.55 -7.85 -18.56
N ASP A 362 -4.57 -6.83 -17.72
CA ASP A 362 -4.06 -5.53 -18.14
C ASP A 362 -2.56 -5.38 -17.92
N GLU A 363 -1.92 -4.83 -18.93
CA GLU A 363 -0.59 -4.25 -18.85
C GLU A 363 -0.70 -2.80 -18.37
N VAL A 364 0.41 -2.26 -17.87
CA VAL A 364 0.49 -0.86 -17.43
C VAL A 364 1.47 -0.10 -18.32
N ILE A 365 0.97 0.93 -19.00
CA ILE A 365 1.70 1.73 -19.98
C ILE A 365 2.01 3.09 -19.36
N PHE A 366 3.31 3.41 -19.29
CA PHE A 366 3.79 4.64 -18.68
C PHE A 366 4.10 5.72 -19.72
N GLY A 367 3.99 5.43 -21.01
CA GLY A 367 4.47 6.26 -22.11
C GLY A 367 5.38 5.43 -23.01
N ALA A 368 6.65 5.79 -23.11
CA ALA A 368 7.67 5.08 -23.88
C ALA A 368 8.15 3.75 -23.23
N SER A 369 7.47 3.29 -22.18
CA SER A 369 7.70 1.98 -21.53
C SER A 369 6.39 1.38 -21.00
N ALA A 370 6.37 0.07 -20.83
CA ALA A 370 5.25 -0.65 -20.23
C ALA A 370 5.74 -1.83 -19.37
N LEU A 371 4.91 -2.19 -18.40
CA LEU A 371 5.04 -3.41 -17.60
C LEU A 371 3.92 -4.38 -17.95
N ASP A 372 4.28 -5.66 -17.96
CA ASP A 372 3.37 -6.79 -17.96
C ASP A 372 2.51 -6.80 -16.68
N HIS A 373 1.36 -7.48 -16.70
CA HIS A 373 0.42 -7.59 -15.59
C HIS A 373 1.05 -8.05 -14.26
N ASP A 374 2.14 -8.82 -14.34
CA ASP A 374 2.90 -9.35 -13.20
C ASP A 374 4.08 -8.47 -12.76
N GLY A 375 4.21 -7.27 -13.35
CA GLY A 375 5.28 -6.32 -13.07
C GLY A 375 6.57 -6.57 -13.83
N LYS A 376 6.61 -7.53 -14.77
CA LYS A 376 7.76 -7.70 -15.66
C LYS A 376 7.87 -6.57 -16.67
N LEU A 377 9.10 -6.22 -17.04
CA LEU A 377 9.32 -5.27 -18.12
C LEU A 377 8.83 -5.87 -19.44
N LEU A 378 7.81 -5.27 -20.05
CA LEU A 378 7.31 -5.65 -21.36
C LEU A 378 8.16 -5.00 -22.46
N TYR A 379 8.26 -3.67 -22.41
CA TYR A 379 9.16 -2.91 -23.27
C TYR A 379 9.60 -1.58 -22.63
N ALA A 380 10.72 -1.06 -23.12
CA ALA A 380 11.12 0.34 -22.99
C ALA A 380 11.86 0.73 -24.27
N ASN A 381 11.26 1.64 -25.05
CA ASN A 381 11.67 1.84 -26.46
C ASN A 381 12.70 2.95 -26.65
N GLY A 382 13.10 3.65 -25.59
CA GLY A 382 14.12 4.70 -25.62
C GLY A 382 13.64 6.01 -26.24
N MET A 383 12.33 6.16 -26.50
CA MET A 383 11.77 7.41 -27.01
C MET A 383 11.70 8.48 -25.93
N GLY A 384 11.76 8.12 -24.65
CA GLY A 384 11.81 9.10 -23.58
C GLY A 384 10.45 9.72 -23.25
N HIS A 385 10.47 10.77 -22.43
CA HIS A 385 9.30 11.44 -21.86
C HIS A 385 8.37 12.08 -22.90
N GLY A 386 7.07 12.15 -22.57
CA GLY A 386 6.04 12.84 -23.33
C GLY A 386 4.90 13.42 -22.49
N ASP A 387 4.17 14.34 -23.12
CA ASP A 387 3.10 15.14 -22.50
C ASP A 387 1.68 14.63 -22.81
N ALA A 388 1.55 13.71 -23.76
CA ALA A 388 0.28 13.12 -24.19
C ALA A 388 0.45 11.66 -24.66
N GLY A 389 -0.54 10.83 -24.41
CA GLY A 389 -0.55 9.42 -24.78
C GLY A 389 -1.97 8.87 -24.92
N HIS A 390 -2.16 8.00 -25.91
CA HIS A 390 -3.45 7.41 -26.26
C HIS A 390 -3.23 5.91 -26.44
N ILE A 391 -4.16 5.10 -25.95
CA ILE A 391 -4.20 3.64 -26.13
C ILE A 391 -5.59 3.26 -26.64
N GLY A 392 -5.68 2.46 -27.68
CA GLY A 392 -6.95 2.01 -28.24
C GLY A 392 -6.74 1.22 -29.53
N ASP A 393 -7.81 0.68 -30.08
CA ASP A 393 -7.78 0.01 -31.39
C ASP A 393 -7.83 1.08 -32.49
N MET A 394 -6.66 1.61 -32.83
CA MET A 394 -6.52 2.77 -33.72
C MET A 394 -6.41 2.35 -35.17
N ASP A 395 -5.84 1.18 -35.43
CA ASP A 395 -5.74 0.56 -36.74
C ASP A 395 -6.46 -0.79 -36.73
N PRO A 396 -7.79 -0.84 -36.97
CA PRO A 396 -8.59 -2.06 -36.86
C PRO A 396 -8.24 -3.15 -37.88
N SER A 397 -7.31 -2.88 -38.81
CA SER A 397 -6.76 -3.90 -39.70
C SER A 397 -5.53 -4.61 -39.12
N ARG A 398 -5.03 -4.14 -37.99
CA ARG A 398 -4.03 -4.79 -37.14
C ARG A 398 -4.76 -5.41 -35.95
N GLN A 399 -4.31 -6.59 -35.53
CA GLN A 399 -4.90 -7.25 -34.37
C GLN A 399 -4.32 -6.63 -33.09
N GLY A 400 -5.20 -6.26 -32.16
CA GLY A 400 -4.82 -5.71 -30.86
C GLY A 400 -4.90 -4.19 -30.82
N LEU A 401 -4.36 -3.59 -29.76
CA LEU A 401 -4.36 -2.15 -29.55
C LEU A 401 -3.11 -1.49 -30.16
N GLU A 402 -3.15 -0.17 -30.28
CA GLU A 402 -2.02 0.70 -30.61
C GLU A 402 -1.81 1.79 -29.55
N LEU A 403 -0.60 2.35 -29.54
CA LEU A 403 -0.27 3.56 -28.79
C LEU A 403 -0.02 4.73 -29.73
N TRP A 404 -0.60 5.89 -29.46
CA TRP A 404 -0.20 7.16 -30.07
C TRP A 404 0.45 8.05 -29.01
N LEU A 405 1.74 8.34 -29.18
CA LEU A 405 2.57 9.02 -28.20
C LEU A 405 3.24 10.25 -28.82
N VAL A 406 3.42 11.28 -28.00
CA VAL A 406 4.27 12.44 -28.32
C VAL A 406 5.50 12.47 -27.42
N ARG A 407 6.51 13.28 -27.80
CA ARG A 407 7.80 13.31 -27.11
C ARG A 407 8.22 14.73 -26.79
N GLU A 408 8.58 14.94 -25.53
CA GLU A 408 9.34 16.10 -25.10
C GLU A 408 10.82 15.89 -25.49
N GLY A 409 11.47 16.93 -26.02
CA GLY A 409 12.89 16.86 -26.36
C GLY A 409 13.24 15.94 -27.54
N ALA A 410 12.31 15.73 -28.49
CA ALA A 410 12.57 14.96 -29.69
C ALA A 410 13.76 15.56 -30.47
N ALA A 411 14.79 14.76 -30.74
CA ALA A 411 15.96 15.20 -31.50
C ALA A 411 15.62 15.41 -32.98
N ALA A 412 16.36 16.30 -33.65
CA ALA A 412 16.25 16.51 -35.09
C ALA A 412 16.31 15.18 -35.86
N ASN A 413 15.41 15.00 -36.83
CA ASN A 413 15.21 13.80 -37.64
C ASN A 413 14.75 12.53 -36.89
N SER A 414 14.38 12.64 -35.61
CA SER A 414 13.69 11.58 -34.86
C SER A 414 12.19 11.84 -34.80
N ASN A 415 11.40 10.79 -34.55
CA ASN A 415 9.95 10.95 -34.40
C ASN A 415 9.67 11.86 -33.20
N GLY A 416 8.89 12.93 -33.35
CA GLY A 416 8.35 13.73 -32.25
C GLY A 416 6.95 13.28 -31.82
N SER A 417 6.23 12.60 -32.71
CA SER A 417 5.02 11.84 -32.41
C SER A 417 5.00 10.55 -33.23
N TYR A 418 4.43 9.48 -32.69
CA TYR A 418 4.49 8.16 -33.33
C TYR A 418 3.39 7.23 -32.84
N MET A 419 2.96 6.36 -33.76
CA MET A 419 2.13 5.20 -33.45
C MET A 419 3.05 4.02 -33.14
N ALA A 420 2.81 3.30 -32.05
CA ALA A 420 3.61 2.16 -31.64
C ALA A 420 2.76 0.93 -31.35
N ASP A 421 3.39 -0.22 -31.56
CA ASP A 421 2.91 -1.51 -31.10
C ASP A 421 3.06 -1.57 -29.56
N PRO A 422 1.98 -1.80 -28.79
CA PRO A 422 2.01 -1.74 -27.33
C PRO A 422 2.68 -2.95 -26.67
N ILE A 423 2.91 -4.05 -27.39
CA ILE A 423 3.62 -5.22 -26.85
C ILE A 423 5.12 -4.99 -26.94
N THR A 424 5.58 -4.46 -28.07
CA THR A 424 7.02 -4.34 -28.36
C THR A 424 7.57 -2.93 -28.15
N GLY A 425 6.70 -1.93 -28.03
CA GLY A 425 7.05 -0.51 -28.02
C GLY A 425 7.60 0.02 -29.35
N LYS A 426 7.63 -0.81 -30.40
CA LYS A 426 8.22 -0.46 -31.69
C LYS A 426 7.29 0.50 -32.44
N ALA A 427 7.86 1.61 -32.91
CA ALA A 427 7.13 2.52 -33.78
C ALA A 427 6.69 1.81 -35.08
N ILE A 428 5.40 1.87 -35.36
CA ILE A 428 4.77 1.40 -36.60
C ILE A 428 5.01 2.47 -37.68
N TRP A 429 4.73 3.72 -37.34
CA TRP A 429 5.06 4.92 -38.13
C TRP A 429 5.15 6.14 -37.20
N GLY A 430 5.67 7.27 -37.69
CA GLY A 430 5.70 8.50 -36.90
C GLY A 430 6.18 9.72 -37.67
N HIS A 431 6.01 10.89 -37.05
CA HIS A 431 6.38 12.19 -37.60
C HIS A 431 7.73 12.66 -37.09
N LYS A 432 8.69 12.79 -38.02
CA LYS A 432 10.01 13.34 -37.71
C LYS A 432 9.96 14.85 -37.55
N VAL A 433 10.64 15.35 -36.52
CA VAL A 433 10.85 16.79 -36.32
C VAL A 433 12.12 17.24 -37.05
N SER A 434 12.09 18.42 -37.67
CA SER A 434 13.22 18.94 -38.48
C SER A 434 14.36 19.51 -37.62
N ALA A 435 14.07 19.90 -36.39
CA ALA A 435 15.00 20.39 -35.39
C ALA A 435 14.66 19.79 -34.03
N SER A 436 15.58 19.85 -33.06
CA SER A 436 15.27 19.41 -31.70
C SER A 436 14.13 20.26 -31.13
N SER A 437 13.03 19.62 -30.75
CA SER A 437 11.79 20.31 -30.37
C SER A 437 11.00 19.53 -29.35
N ASP A 438 10.27 20.25 -28.52
CA ASP A 438 9.20 19.71 -27.69
C ASP A 438 7.91 19.56 -28.52
N VAL A 439 7.36 18.34 -28.55
CA VAL A 439 6.03 18.04 -29.12
C VAL A 439 5.04 17.85 -27.98
N GLY A 440 4.70 18.94 -27.29
CA GLY A 440 3.92 18.88 -26.04
C GLY A 440 2.42 18.56 -26.17
N ARG A 441 1.89 18.22 -27.36
CA ARG A 441 0.48 17.83 -27.58
C ARG A 441 0.33 16.87 -28.75
N GLY A 442 -0.56 15.90 -28.60
CA GLY A 442 -1.04 15.03 -29.68
C GLY A 442 -2.44 14.52 -29.36
N ILE A 443 -3.13 14.05 -30.39
CA ILE A 443 -4.46 13.43 -30.28
C ILE A 443 -4.55 12.27 -31.27
N ALA A 444 -5.26 11.22 -30.86
CA ALA A 444 -5.74 10.14 -31.72
C ALA A 444 -7.26 10.05 -31.56
N ALA A 445 -8.00 10.08 -32.67
CA ALA A 445 -9.46 10.09 -32.68
C ALA A 445 -9.98 9.69 -34.07
N ASP A 446 -11.02 8.86 -34.18
CA ASP A 446 -11.72 8.59 -35.45
C ASP A 446 -12.62 9.79 -35.75
N VAL A 447 -12.13 10.77 -36.51
CA VAL A 447 -12.88 12.00 -36.78
C VAL A 447 -13.44 12.05 -38.20
N ASP A 448 -12.95 11.20 -39.09
CA ASP A 448 -13.28 11.21 -40.51
C ASP A 448 -13.75 9.84 -40.99
N ALA A 449 -15.08 9.67 -41.06
CA ALA A 449 -15.74 8.45 -41.51
C ALA A 449 -15.33 7.95 -42.92
N SER A 450 -14.63 8.76 -43.72
CA SER A 450 -14.10 8.34 -45.02
C SER A 450 -12.83 7.48 -44.92
N ASN A 451 -12.21 7.42 -43.74
CA ASN A 451 -11.07 6.58 -43.41
C ASN A 451 -11.48 5.57 -42.34
N VAL A 452 -10.89 4.38 -42.39
CA VAL A 452 -11.11 3.34 -41.37
C VAL A 452 -9.96 3.41 -40.37
N GLY A 453 -10.29 3.43 -39.08
CA GLY A 453 -9.34 3.63 -38.00
C GLY A 453 -9.21 5.10 -37.61
N TYR A 454 -8.35 5.38 -36.64
CA TYR A 454 -8.23 6.70 -36.04
C TYR A 454 -7.38 7.62 -36.92
N GLU A 455 -7.70 8.91 -36.89
CA GLU A 455 -6.80 9.97 -37.31
C GLU A 455 -5.90 10.43 -36.16
N MET A 456 -4.71 10.90 -36.49
CA MET A 456 -3.73 11.41 -35.54
C MET A 456 -3.09 12.69 -36.02
N TRP A 457 -2.84 13.59 -35.07
CA TRP A 457 -2.00 14.77 -35.28
C TRP A 457 -1.35 15.23 -33.98
N SER A 458 -0.38 16.14 -34.10
CA SER A 458 0.34 16.71 -32.96
C SER A 458 0.70 18.17 -33.19
N SER A 459 1.25 18.82 -32.18
CA SER A 459 1.75 20.20 -32.31
C SER A 459 2.82 20.34 -33.41
N ALA A 460 3.55 19.25 -33.70
CA ALA A 460 4.60 19.21 -34.72
C ALA A 460 4.16 18.73 -36.12
N THR A 461 2.98 18.12 -36.27
CA THR A 461 2.51 17.70 -37.60
C THR A 461 2.04 18.90 -38.42
N ASP A 462 2.15 18.80 -39.73
CA ASP A 462 1.71 19.82 -40.70
C ASP A 462 0.28 19.55 -41.24
N GLY A 463 -0.49 18.70 -40.55
CA GLY A 463 -1.84 18.29 -40.91
C GLY A 463 -2.31 17.09 -40.10
N THR A 464 -3.40 16.48 -40.58
CA THR A 464 -4.03 15.26 -40.02
C THR A 464 -3.64 14.05 -40.85
N TYR A 465 -3.35 12.95 -40.15
CA TYR A 465 -2.88 11.69 -40.72
C TYR A 465 -3.81 10.56 -40.31
N ASN A 466 -4.10 9.63 -41.21
CA ASN A 466 -4.86 8.43 -40.84
C ASN A 466 -3.98 7.42 -40.07
N CYS A 467 -4.59 6.32 -39.63
CA CYS A 467 -3.93 5.23 -38.90
C CYS A 467 -2.74 4.59 -39.62
N LYS A 468 -2.56 4.83 -40.93
CA LYS A 468 -1.44 4.35 -41.75
C LYS A 468 -0.30 5.36 -41.89
N GLY A 469 -0.41 6.53 -41.25
CA GLY A 469 0.56 7.61 -41.39
C GLY A 469 0.49 8.33 -42.73
N THR A 470 -0.64 8.23 -43.44
CA THR A 470 -0.87 8.98 -44.68
C THR A 470 -1.58 10.29 -44.34
N LYS A 471 -1.04 11.41 -44.84
CA LYS A 471 -1.67 12.72 -44.66
C LYS A 471 -2.99 12.78 -45.42
N ILE A 472 -4.08 13.03 -44.72
CA ILE A 472 -5.43 13.14 -45.32
C ILE A 472 -5.91 14.59 -45.42
N SER A 473 -5.36 15.50 -44.60
CA SER A 473 -5.72 16.92 -44.58
C SER A 473 -4.53 17.80 -44.19
N SER A 474 -4.48 19.03 -44.69
CA SER A 474 -3.54 20.06 -44.24
C SER A 474 -4.01 20.81 -42.99
N SER A 475 -5.29 20.68 -42.64
CA SER A 475 -5.90 21.27 -41.44
C SER A 475 -5.84 20.30 -40.27
N LYS A 476 -5.89 20.83 -39.05
CA LYS A 476 -5.89 20.07 -37.78
C LYS A 476 -7.01 20.58 -36.87
N GLY A 477 -7.55 19.70 -36.03
CA GLY A 477 -8.43 20.07 -34.93
C GLY A 477 -7.66 20.44 -33.66
N SER A 478 -8.37 20.62 -32.54
CA SER A 478 -7.75 20.75 -31.23
C SER A 478 -7.01 19.47 -30.84
N MET A 479 -6.03 19.57 -29.94
CA MET A 479 -5.18 18.46 -29.48
C MET A 479 -5.24 18.39 -27.95
N ASN A 480 -6.41 17.99 -27.46
CA ASN A 480 -6.69 17.89 -26.04
C ASN A 480 -7.49 16.62 -25.76
N PHE A 481 -8.83 16.70 -25.73
CA PHE A 481 -9.70 15.55 -25.55
C PHE A 481 -10.42 15.21 -26.84
N ARG A 482 -10.65 13.92 -27.04
CA ARG A 482 -11.74 13.41 -27.88
C ARG A 482 -12.98 13.23 -27.01
N VAL A 483 -14.17 13.26 -27.61
CA VAL A 483 -15.45 13.05 -26.91
C VAL A 483 -16.50 12.51 -27.87
N TYR A 484 -17.29 11.53 -27.46
CA TYR A 484 -18.51 11.13 -28.17
C TYR A 484 -19.68 11.99 -27.73
N TRP A 485 -20.15 12.88 -28.59
CA TRP A 485 -21.17 13.87 -28.23
C TRP A 485 -22.41 13.82 -29.14
N ASP A 486 -22.25 13.60 -30.44
CA ASP A 486 -23.36 13.70 -31.39
C ASP A 486 -24.11 12.37 -31.64
N GLY A 487 -24.60 12.14 -32.86
CA GLY A 487 -25.38 10.97 -33.22
C GLY A 487 -24.62 9.92 -34.02
N ASP A 488 -23.48 10.26 -34.62
CA ASP A 488 -22.67 9.36 -35.44
C ASP A 488 -21.72 8.51 -34.59
N LEU A 489 -20.72 7.86 -35.21
CA LEU A 489 -19.75 7.01 -34.49
C LEU A 489 -18.35 7.66 -34.42
N GLN A 490 -18.20 8.84 -35.01
CA GLN A 490 -16.94 9.57 -35.03
C GLN A 490 -16.81 10.38 -33.75
N ASP A 491 -15.56 10.70 -33.44
CA ASP A 491 -15.17 11.54 -32.33
C ASP A 491 -15.40 13.01 -32.64
N GLU A 492 -15.94 13.71 -31.65
CA GLU A 492 -15.79 15.15 -31.53
C GLU A 492 -14.51 15.48 -30.74
N LEU A 493 -14.13 16.76 -30.76
CA LEU A 493 -12.94 17.26 -30.08
C LEU A 493 -13.33 18.26 -28.99
N LEU A 494 -12.92 17.98 -27.77
CA LEU A 494 -13.14 18.80 -26.58
C LEU A 494 -11.85 19.56 -26.21
N ASP A 495 -11.92 20.89 -26.16
CA ASP A 495 -10.83 21.73 -25.64
C ASP A 495 -11.39 22.87 -24.79
N GLY A 496 -11.14 22.84 -23.48
CA GLY A 496 -11.72 23.79 -22.55
C GLY A 496 -13.23 23.59 -22.41
N ASN A 497 -14.02 24.57 -22.83
CA ASN A 497 -15.47 24.55 -22.78
C ASN A 497 -16.12 24.43 -24.17
N VAL A 498 -15.37 23.97 -25.17
CA VAL A 498 -15.87 23.88 -26.55
C VAL A 498 -15.78 22.46 -27.08
N ILE A 499 -16.82 22.05 -27.79
CA ILE A 499 -16.88 20.79 -28.53
C ILE A 499 -16.96 21.15 -30.00
N ASP A 500 -15.97 20.69 -30.76
CA ASP A 500 -15.84 20.91 -32.19
C ASP A 500 -15.97 19.57 -32.94
N LYS A 501 -16.68 19.57 -34.08
CA LYS A 501 -16.83 18.40 -34.96
C LYS A 501 -15.97 18.57 -36.20
N TRP A 502 -15.30 17.50 -36.61
CA TRP A 502 -14.54 17.48 -37.86
C TRP A 502 -15.46 17.63 -39.08
N ASN A 503 -15.02 18.37 -40.09
CA ASN A 503 -15.80 18.66 -41.30
C ASN A 503 -15.13 18.17 -42.61
N GLY A 504 -14.13 17.30 -42.51
CA GLY A 504 -13.31 16.82 -43.64
C GLY A 504 -12.05 17.64 -43.91
N ASN A 505 -11.97 18.90 -43.43
CA ASN A 505 -10.81 19.76 -43.62
C ASN A 505 -10.72 20.82 -42.50
N GLY A 506 -10.62 20.36 -41.26
CA GLY A 506 -10.69 21.20 -40.06
C GLY A 506 -11.95 20.90 -39.26
N THR A 507 -12.38 21.85 -38.43
CA THR A 507 -13.49 21.63 -37.50
C THR A 507 -14.52 22.75 -37.57
N ILE A 508 -15.74 22.43 -37.15
CA ILE A 508 -16.84 23.37 -36.91
C ILE A 508 -17.28 23.30 -35.45
N ARG A 509 -17.70 24.44 -34.89
CA ARG A 509 -18.22 24.50 -33.53
C ARG A 509 -19.55 23.77 -33.44
N LEU A 510 -19.59 22.69 -32.63
CA LEU A 510 -20.82 21.96 -32.33
C LEU A 510 -21.50 22.51 -31.07
N ALA A 511 -20.73 22.70 -29.99
CA ALA A 511 -21.25 23.25 -28.75
C ALA A 511 -20.24 24.15 -28.03
N THR A 512 -20.73 25.20 -27.38
CA THR A 512 -19.97 25.98 -26.39
C THR A 512 -20.68 25.84 -25.06
N LEU A 513 -20.04 25.19 -24.11
CA LEU A 513 -20.59 24.89 -22.79
C LEU A 513 -20.34 26.08 -21.85
N ASN A 514 -21.22 26.29 -20.87
CA ASN A 514 -20.95 27.24 -19.78
C ASN A 514 -20.04 26.57 -18.73
N GLY A 515 -19.25 27.38 -18.04
CA GLY A 515 -18.29 26.90 -17.06
C GLY A 515 -16.85 27.08 -17.52
N ASN A 516 -15.94 26.79 -16.60
CA ASN A 516 -14.51 26.92 -16.77
C ASN A 516 -13.88 25.53 -16.92
N SER A 517 -12.80 25.49 -17.69
CA SER A 517 -11.90 24.34 -17.74
C SER A 517 -10.88 24.41 -16.60
N CYS A 518 -10.31 23.26 -16.30
CA CYS A 518 -9.30 23.03 -15.29
C CYS A 518 -7.87 23.23 -15.83
N ASN A 519 -6.90 23.28 -14.90
CA ASN A 519 -5.47 23.09 -15.16
C ASN A 519 -4.82 24.08 -16.16
N GLY A 520 -5.31 25.32 -16.20
CA GLY A 520 -4.69 26.43 -16.94
C GLY A 520 -4.64 26.18 -18.45
N THR A 521 -3.44 26.16 -19.04
CA THR A 521 -3.28 25.92 -20.49
C THR A 521 -3.60 24.48 -20.91
N LYS A 522 -3.69 23.53 -19.96
CA LYS A 522 -4.15 22.17 -20.25
C LYS A 522 -5.63 22.15 -20.63
N LYS A 523 -6.43 23.09 -20.12
CA LYS A 523 -7.84 23.29 -20.50
C LYS A 523 -8.68 22.00 -20.44
N THR A 524 -8.48 21.20 -19.41
CA THR A 524 -9.17 19.91 -19.25
C THR A 524 -10.58 20.15 -18.71
N PRO A 525 -11.57 19.28 -18.99
CA PRO A 525 -12.80 19.28 -18.21
C PRO A 525 -12.49 18.89 -16.75
N ASN A 526 -13.45 19.06 -15.84
CA ASN A 526 -13.34 18.40 -14.54
C ASN A 526 -13.37 16.87 -14.71
N ILE A 527 -14.23 16.38 -15.62
CA ILE A 527 -14.24 15.02 -16.18
C ILE A 527 -15.05 14.99 -17.48
N SER A 528 -14.69 14.10 -18.41
CA SER A 528 -15.48 13.67 -19.58
C SER A 528 -15.69 12.15 -19.50
N ALA A 529 -16.94 11.69 -19.42
CA ALA A 529 -17.27 10.27 -19.23
C ALA A 529 -18.73 9.95 -19.59
N ASP A 530 -19.04 8.73 -20.05
CA ASP A 530 -20.43 8.19 -20.07
C ASP A 530 -20.91 7.97 -18.62
N LEU A 531 -21.53 8.98 -18.03
CA LEU A 531 -21.97 8.97 -16.64
C LEU A 531 -23.43 8.60 -16.51
N LEU A 532 -24.24 8.84 -17.53
CA LEU A 532 -25.68 8.59 -17.57
C LEU A 532 -26.15 8.59 -19.03
N GLY A 533 -27.42 8.25 -19.23
CA GLY A 533 -27.99 8.20 -20.57
C GLY A 533 -27.47 6.99 -21.34
N ASP A 534 -27.33 7.16 -22.65
CA ASP A 534 -26.78 6.13 -23.53
C ASP A 534 -25.25 6.28 -23.64
N TRP A 535 -24.64 5.62 -24.62
CA TRP A 535 -23.18 5.47 -24.75
C TRP A 535 -22.36 6.77 -24.92
N ARG A 536 -22.98 7.94 -24.99
CA ARG A 536 -22.26 9.20 -25.26
C ARG A 536 -21.77 9.82 -23.97
N GLU A 537 -20.74 10.62 -24.08
CA GLU A 537 -19.99 11.11 -22.94
C GLU A 537 -20.57 12.42 -22.42
N GLU A 538 -20.89 12.45 -21.14
CA GLU A 538 -21.13 13.69 -20.41
C GLU A 538 -19.83 14.47 -20.21
N VAL A 539 -19.95 15.80 -20.13
CA VAL A 539 -18.84 16.70 -19.78
C VAL A 539 -19.20 17.49 -18.53
N ILE A 540 -18.32 17.48 -17.53
CA ILE A 540 -18.46 18.30 -16.33
C ILE A 540 -17.46 19.46 -16.36
N LEU A 541 -17.98 20.68 -16.16
CA LEU A 541 -17.20 21.91 -15.98
C LEU A 541 -17.57 22.60 -14.66
N HIS A 542 -16.71 23.46 -14.13
CA HIS A 542 -16.94 24.16 -12.87
C HIS A 542 -17.20 25.66 -13.07
N ASP A 543 -17.89 26.31 -12.14
CA ASP A 543 -18.13 27.76 -12.18
C ASP A 543 -16.96 28.60 -11.61
N GLY A 544 -15.86 27.96 -11.19
CA GLY A 544 -14.77 28.61 -10.45
C GLY A 544 -15.07 28.82 -8.95
N ALA A 545 -16.24 28.37 -8.48
CA ALA A 545 -16.70 28.57 -7.13
C ALA A 545 -17.35 27.30 -6.54
N SER A 546 -18.67 27.22 -6.54
CA SER A 546 -19.43 26.22 -5.77
C SER A 546 -20.45 25.48 -6.62
N LYS A 547 -20.24 25.41 -7.95
CA LYS A 547 -21.12 24.66 -8.85
C LYS A 547 -20.32 23.85 -9.86
N LEU A 548 -20.84 22.67 -10.16
CA LEU A 548 -20.51 21.92 -11.37
C LEU A 548 -21.69 22.01 -12.34
N TYR A 549 -21.35 22.03 -13.62
CA TYR A 549 -22.27 21.94 -14.74
C TYR A 549 -22.03 20.60 -15.42
N LEU A 550 -22.93 19.65 -15.20
CA LEU A 550 -22.92 18.35 -15.88
C LEU A 550 -23.75 18.48 -17.16
N TYR A 551 -23.11 18.30 -18.30
CA TYR A 551 -23.72 18.38 -19.61
C TYR A 551 -23.90 16.99 -20.21
N THR A 552 -25.11 16.70 -20.68
CA THR A 552 -25.41 15.53 -21.51
C THR A 552 -25.88 15.97 -22.88
N THR A 553 -25.77 15.11 -23.89
CA THR A 553 -26.23 15.41 -25.24
C THR A 553 -27.74 15.22 -25.37
N THR A 554 -28.36 15.97 -26.29
CA THR A 554 -29.75 15.78 -26.71
C THR A 554 -29.87 15.55 -28.21
N ILE A 555 -28.74 15.35 -28.90
CA ILE A 555 -28.71 14.98 -30.31
C ILE A 555 -29.20 13.54 -30.39
N SER A 556 -30.03 13.18 -31.37
CA SER A 556 -30.48 11.79 -31.49
C SER A 556 -29.45 10.95 -32.25
N THR A 557 -29.11 9.78 -31.71
CA THR A 557 -28.36 8.73 -32.40
C THR A 557 -29.28 7.59 -32.85
N THR A 558 -28.86 6.85 -33.88
CA THR A 558 -29.44 5.54 -34.24
C THR A 558 -28.57 4.37 -33.78
N ASN A 559 -27.40 4.65 -33.22
CA ASN A 559 -26.45 3.65 -32.76
C ASN A 559 -26.86 3.10 -31.40
N ARG A 560 -26.74 1.77 -31.26
CA ARG A 560 -27.05 1.05 -30.02
C ARG A 560 -25.77 0.41 -29.51
N LEU A 561 -25.25 0.96 -28.42
CA LEU A 561 -23.98 0.54 -27.82
C LEU A 561 -24.17 0.33 -26.33
N TYR A 562 -23.37 -0.58 -25.77
CA TYR A 562 -23.27 -0.73 -24.32
C TYR A 562 -22.74 0.58 -23.73
N THR A 563 -23.10 0.88 -22.48
CA THR A 563 -22.44 1.97 -21.75
C THR A 563 -20.92 1.77 -21.79
N LEU A 564 -20.18 2.83 -22.08
CA LEU A 564 -18.72 2.79 -22.26
C LEU A 564 -18.02 2.49 -20.93
N MET A 565 -18.67 2.75 -19.80
CA MET A 565 -18.18 2.36 -18.48
C MET A 565 -18.10 0.84 -18.27
N HIS A 566 -18.70 0.06 -19.17
CA HIS A 566 -18.51 -1.40 -19.24
C HIS A 566 -17.47 -1.85 -20.26
N ASP A 567 -16.73 -0.94 -20.89
CA ASP A 567 -15.50 -1.25 -21.59
C ASP A 567 -14.31 -1.11 -20.61
N PRO A 568 -13.52 -2.17 -20.36
CA PRO A 568 -12.46 -2.12 -19.36
C PRO A 568 -11.35 -1.10 -19.64
N VAL A 569 -10.99 -0.88 -20.91
CA VAL A 569 -9.94 0.10 -21.28
C VAL A 569 -10.46 1.52 -21.08
N TYR A 570 -11.70 1.78 -21.48
CA TYR A 570 -12.37 3.06 -21.23
C TYR A 570 -12.49 3.33 -19.75
N ARG A 571 -12.96 2.35 -18.97
CA ARG A 571 -13.15 2.50 -17.53
C ARG A 571 -11.84 2.70 -16.76
N ALA A 572 -10.76 2.03 -17.18
CA ALA A 572 -9.40 2.32 -16.69
C ALA A 572 -8.97 3.75 -17.07
N GLY A 573 -9.24 4.16 -18.31
CA GLY A 573 -9.03 5.52 -18.80
C GLY A 573 -9.71 6.57 -17.93
N ILE A 574 -10.98 6.35 -17.55
CA ILE A 574 -11.73 7.21 -16.62
C ILE A 574 -11.04 7.26 -15.25
N ALA A 575 -10.63 6.12 -14.69
CA ALA A 575 -9.94 6.08 -13.40
C ALA A 575 -8.59 6.83 -13.42
N SER A 576 -7.89 6.83 -14.55
CA SER A 576 -6.63 7.55 -14.77
C SER A 576 -6.80 8.99 -15.29
N GLN A 577 -8.01 9.43 -15.63
CA GLN A 577 -8.23 10.72 -16.28
C GLN A 577 -7.73 11.89 -15.42
N GLN A 578 -7.82 11.78 -14.09
CA GLN A 578 -7.29 12.78 -13.15
C GLN A 578 -5.76 12.74 -12.96
N SER A 579 -5.07 11.76 -13.55
CA SER A 579 -3.64 11.52 -13.31
C SER A 579 -2.77 12.56 -14.02
N ALA A 580 -2.08 13.41 -13.26
CA ALA A 580 -1.15 14.42 -13.75
C ALA A 580 -1.71 15.32 -14.86
N TYR A 581 -1.35 15.09 -16.14
CA TYR A 581 -1.94 15.79 -17.27
C TYR A 581 -3.01 14.91 -17.88
N ASN A 582 -4.27 15.24 -17.58
CA ASN A 582 -5.45 14.46 -17.95
C ASN A 582 -5.42 14.08 -19.44
N GLN A 583 -5.64 12.80 -19.75
CA GLN A 583 -5.77 12.27 -21.10
C GLN A 583 -7.21 11.78 -21.33
N PRO A 584 -7.75 11.87 -22.56
CA PRO A 584 -9.08 11.36 -22.85
C PRO A 584 -9.16 9.82 -22.78
N PRO A 585 -10.26 9.26 -22.26
CA PRO A 585 -10.49 7.81 -22.26
C PRO A 585 -10.67 7.28 -23.69
N HIS A 586 -10.37 6.01 -23.90
CA HIS A 586 -10.45 5.32 -25.19
C HIS A 586 -11.07 3.93 -25.00
N LEU A 587 -11.67 3.38 -26.06
CA LEU A 587 -12.24 2.05 -26.04
C LEU A 587 -11.18 0.98 -26.30
N GLY A 588 -11.37 -0.21 -25.72
CA GLY A 588 -10.58 -1.41 -26.00
C GLY A 588 -10.91 -2.10 -27.32
N PHE A 589 -11.70 -1.45 -28.17
CA PHE A 589 -12.14 -1.92 -29.48
C PHE A 589 -12.41 -0.74 -30.40
N PHE A 590 -12.30 -0.94 -31.72
CA PHE A 590 -12.62 0.10 -32.69
C PHE A 590 -14.14 0.29 -32.82
N LEU A 591 -14.57 1.55 -32.68
CA LEU A 591 -15.94 1.98 -32.92
C LEU A 591 -15.93 3.04 -34.03
N GLY A 592 -16.42 2.68 -35.23
CA GLY A 592 -16.41 3.59 -36.38
C GLY A 592 -16.92 2.94 -37.66
N ASN A 593 -16.77 3.63 -38.78
CA ASN A 593 -17.18 3.11 -40.09
C ASN A 593 -16.35 1.87 -40.46
N GLY A 594 -17.00 0.75 -40.75
CA GLY A 594 -16.35 -0.54 -41.01
C GLY A 594 -16.29 -1.49 -39.80
N ALA A 595 -16.73 -1.08 -38.61
CA ALA A 595 -16.97 -1.99 -37.50
C ALA A 595 -18.35 -2.67 -37.65
N ASP A 596 -18.41 -4.00 -37.57
CA ASP A 596 -19.67 -4.73 -37.73
C ASP A 596 -20.63 -4.48 -36.56
N LYS A 597 -20.14 -4.54 -35.31
CA LYS A 597 -20.83 -4.23 -34.02
C LYS A 597 -19.82 -4.05 -32.89
N ALA A 598 -20.15 -3.24 -31.87
CA ALA A 598 -19.39 -3.25 -30.61
C ALA A 598 -19.48 -4.63 -29.93
N PRO A 599 -18.36 -5.14 -29.38
CA PRO A 599 -18.34 -6.42 -28.69
C PRO A 599 -19.19 -6.35 -27.42
N LYS A 600 -19.81 -7.48 -27.05
CA LYS A 600 -20.44 -7.60 -25.74
C LYS A 600 -19.36 -7.66 -24.67
N PRO A 601 -19.40 -6.81 -23.63
CA PRO A 601 -18.44 -6.86 -22.54
C PRO A 601 -18.37 -8.25 -21.88
N ASN A 602 -17.17 -8.82 -21.77
CA ASN A 602 -16.94 -10.05 -21.01
C ASN A 602 -16.80 -9.71 -19.52
N MET A 603 -17.93 -9.46 -18.87
CA MET A 603 -17.97 -8.90 -17.52
C MET A 603 -18.86 -9.71 -16.56
N TYR A 604 -18.62 -9.52 -15.28
CA TYR A 604 -19.58 -9.77 -14.21
C TYR A 604 -19.69 -8.49 -13.37
N VAL A 605 -20.83 -8.33 -12.69
CA VAL A 605 -21.03 -7.24 -11.74
C VAL A 605 -20.87 -7.76 -10.33
N SER A 606 -20.26 -6.96 -9.44
CA SER A 606 -20.30 -7.24 -8.00
C SER A 606 -21.76 -7.15 -7.55
N SER A 607 -22.27 -8.24 -6.96
CA SER A 607 -23.60 -8.19 -6.33
C SER A 607 -23.44 -7.40 -5.03
N SER A 608 -24.12 -6.25 -4.90
CA SER A 608 -24.24 -5.58 -3.61
C SER A 608 -24.76 -6.59 -2.59
N LYS A 609 -23.89 -7.01 -1.67
CA LYS A 609 -24.32 -7.87 -0.58
C LYS A 609 -25.16 -6.97 0.33
N ASN A 610 -26.43 -7.31 0.57
CA ASN A 610 -27.19 -6.62 1.62
C ASN A 610 -26.39 -6.70 2.92
N SER A 611 -26.41 -5.65 3.74
CA SER A 611 -25.83 -5.71 5.09
C SER A 611 -26.93 -5.80 6.13
N PHE A 612 -26.69 -6.60 7.16
CA PHE A 612 -27.55 -6.74 8.32
C PHE A 612 -26.81 -6.34 9.59
N THR A 613 -27.53 -5.73 10.53
CA THR A 613 -26.96 -5.28 11.80
C THR A 613 -26.96 -6.42 12.82
N LEU A 614 -25.81 -6.71 13.42
CA LEU A 614 -25.71 -7.48 14.66
C LEU A 614 -25.68 -6.50 15.83
N THR A 615 -26.59 -6.65 16.78
CA THR A 615 -26.62 -5.90 18.04
C THR A 615 -26.15 -6.83 19.16
N THR A 616 -25.09 -6.45 19.85
CA THR A 616 -24.56 -7.21 21.00
C THR A 616 -24.75 -6.45 22.30
N SER A 617 -25.17 -7.15 23.37
CA SER A 617 -25.30 -6.55 24.70
C SER A 617 -24.95 -7.51 25.84
N VAL A 618 -24.55 -6.97 27.00
CA VAL A 618 -24.43 -7.78 28.22
C VAL A 618 -25.78 -7.78 28.93
N GLY A 619 -26.38 -8.95 29.09
CA GLY A 619 -27.72 -9.09 29.69
C GLY A 619 -27.69 -9.07 31.22
N GLN A 620 -26.70 -9.73 31.82
CA GLN A 620 -26.46 -9.76 33.27
C GLN A 620 -25.00 -10.08 33.55
N GLY A 621 -24.48 -9.55 34.67
CA GLY A 621 -23.09 -9.73 35.10
C GLY A 621 -22.11 -8.80 34.38
N GLU A 622 -20.81 -9.03 34.57
CA GLU A 622 -19.76 -8.20 33.97
C GLU A 622 -18.90 -8.97 32.96
N GLY A 623 -18.71 -8.35 31.79
CA GLY A 623 -17.94 -8.90 30.68
C GLY A 623 -18.15 -8.10 29.40
N SER A 624 -17.74 -8.66 28.27
CA SER A 624 -17.91 -8.06 26.94
C SER A 624 -18.20 -9.13 25.87
N ILE A 625 -18.63 -8.68 24.69
CA ILE A 625 -18.84 -9.53 23.51
C ILE A 625 -17.95 -9.00 22.39
N THR A 626 -17.29 -9.90 21.65
CA THR A 626 -16.51 -9.58 20.46
C THR A 626 -17.00 -10.41 19.26
N PRO A 627 -17.29 -9.82 18.08
CA PRO A 627 -17.27 -8.38 17.79
C PRO A 627 -18.40 -7.62 18.52
N ALA A 628 -18.23 -6.31 18.68
CA ALA A 628 -19.29 -5.42 19.17
C ALA A 628 -20.38 -5.23 18.11
N SER A 629 -21.46 -4.53 18.47
CA SER A 629 -22.55 -4.20 17.55
C SER A 629 -22.03 -3.54 16.27
N GLY A 630 -22.54 -3.97 15.11
CA GLY A 630 -22.05 -3.50 13.81
C GLY A 630 -22.88 -4.02 12.64
N ALA A 631 -22.58 -3.54 11.44
CA ALA A 631 -23.15 -4.05 10.20
C ALA A 631 -22.25 -5.16 9.62
N PHE A 632 -22.87 -6.21 9.11
CA PHE A 632 -22.21 -7.41 8.61
C PHE A 632 -22.91 -7.88 7.32
N GLU A 633 -22.16 -8.50 6.41
CA GLU A 633 -22.71 -8.89 5.11
C GLU A 633 -23.78 -9.98 5.23
N GLU A 634 -24.76 -9.98 4.32
CA GLU A 634 -25.74 -11.04 4.18
C GLU A 634 -25.05 -12.39 3.93
N GLY A 635 -25.41 -13.39 4.73
CA GLY A 635 -24.82 -14.73 4.71
C GLY A 635 -23.50 -14.86 5.48
N GLN A 636 -22.88 -13.76 5.94
CA GLN A 636 -21.63 -13.82 6.69
C GLN A 636 -21.77 -14.64 7.96
N ALA A 637 -20.88 -15.62 8.17
CA ALA A 637 -20.80 -16.36 9.42
C ALA A 637 -19.95 -15.58 10.44
N ILE A 638 -20.59 -15.05 11.47
CA ILE A 638 -19.95 -14.29 12.55
C ILE A 638 -19.70 -15.21 13.74
N THR A 639 -18.46 -15.23 14.22
CA THR A 639 -18.13 -15.89 15.50
C THR A 639 -18.13 -14.84 16.60
N VAL A 640 -19.11 -14.91 17.50
CA VAL A 640 -19.17 -14.08 18.71
C VAL A 640 -18.52 -14.81 19.88
N THR A 641 -17.73 -14.06 20.65
CA THR A 641 -17.05 -14.55 21.85
C THR A 641 -17.46 -13.71 23.04
N ALA A 642 -17.95 -14.34 24.09
CA ALA A 642 -18.18 -13.70 25.37
C ALA A 642 -16.88 -13.73 26.18
N VAL A 643 -16.45 -12.57 26.66
CA VAL A 643 -15.24 -12.41 27.46
C VAL A 643 -15.66 -11.95 28.86
N PRO A 644 -15.67 -12.84 29.86
CA PRO A 644 -16.03 -12.46 31.23
C PRO A 644 -15.06 -11.44 31.82
N ALA A 645 -15.55 -10.53 32.66
CA ALA A 645 -14.69 -9.68 33.46
C ALA A 645 -14.03 -10.48 34.61
N SER A 646 -13.02 -9.90 35.26
CA SER A 646 -12.40 -10.53 36.44
C SER A 646 -13.45 -10.77 37.53
N GLY A 647 -13.51 -11.98 38.07
CA GLY A 647 -14.54 -12.39 39.05
C GLY A 647 -15.78 -13.02 38.43
N TRP A 648 -15.85 -13.14 37.10
CA TRP A 648 -17.03 -13.65 36.39
C TRP A 648 -16.69 -14.82 35.44
N ILE A 649 -17.67 -15.68 35.21
CA ILE A 649 -17.67 -16.74 34.19
C ILE A 649 -18.81 -16.53 33.20
N PHE A 650 -18.62 -16.96 31.96
CA PHE A 650 -19.69 -16.98 30.97
C PHE A 650 -20.69 -18.08 31.33
N ASP A 651 -21.96 -17.70 31.44
CA ASP A 651 -23.05 -18.62 31.78
C ASP A 651 -23.75 -19.12 30.51
N HIS A 652 -24.38 -18.22 29.74
CA HIS A 652 -25.05 -18.57 28.47
C HIS A 652 -25.29 -17.36 27.54
N TRP A 653 -25.65 -17.67 26.28
CA TRP A 653 -26.13 -16.72 25.28
C TRP A 653 -27.65 -16.63 25.27
N SER A 654 -28.20 -15.47 24.90
CA SER A 654 -29.62 -15.27 24.58
C SER A 654 -29.81 -14.42 23.31
N GLY A 655 -31.04 -14.38 22.80
CA GLY A 655 -31.41 -13.66 21.56
C GLY A 655 -31.41 -14.60 20.35
N ASP A 656 -30.71 -14.21 19.29
CA ASP A 656 -30.47 -15.04 18.10
C ASP A 656 -29.47 -16.19 18.35
N LEU A 657 -28.88 -16.26 19.55
CA LEU A 657 -28.10 -17.39 20.05
C LEU A 657 -28.71 -17.97 21.32
N SER A 658 -28.35 -19.21 21.63
CA SER A 658 -28.74 -19.89 22.88
C SER A 658 -27.68 -20.88 23.35
N GLY A 659 -27.74 -21.26 24.63
CA GLY A 659 -26.83 -22.22 25.24
C GLY A 659 -25.49 -21.61 25.68
N ASN A 660 -24.56 -22.46 26.09
CA ASN A 660 -23.32 -22.07 26.77
C ASN A 660 -22.03 -22.32 25.94
N SER A 661 -22.17 -22.60 24.65
CA SER A 661 -21.01 -22.72 23.75
C SER A 661 -20.37 -21.36 23.53
N ASN A 662 -19.08 -21.22 23.84
CA ASN A 662 -18.34 -19.97 23.69
C ASN A 662 -16.90 -20.28 23.25
N PRO A 663 -16.44 -19.77 22.07
CA PRO A 663 -17.16 -18.94 21.11
C PRO A 663 -18.37 -19.62 20.45
N ALA A 664 -19.30 -18.82 19.93
CA ALA A 664 -20.47 -19.28 19.17
C ALA A 664 -20.53 -18.63 17.79
N THR A 665 -21.05 -19.34 16.80
CA THR A 665 -21.17 -18.84 15.41
C THR A 665 -22.63 -18.64 15.02
N LEU A 666 -22.91 -17.56 14.29
CA LEU A 666 -24.22 -17.25 13.71
C LEU A 666 -24.07 -16.73 12.28
N SER A 667 -25.02 -17.04 11.40
CA SER A 667 -25.05 -16.52 10.03
C SER A 667 -25.94 -15.28 9.92
N MET A 668 -25.44 -14.20 9.32
CA MET A 668 -26.14 -12.93 9.17
C MET A 668 -27.15 -12.97 8.01
N THR A 669 -28.32 -13.56 8.23
CA THR A 669 -29.41 -13.62 7.23
C THR A 669 -30.51 -12.59 7.45
N ALA A 670 -30.39 -11.79 8.50
CA ALA A 670 -31.29 -10.70 8.90
C ALA A 670 -30.57 -9.86 9.96
N ASN A 671 -31.15 -8.74 10.40
CA ASN A 671 -30.70 -8.06 11.62
C ASN A 671 -30.81 -9.03 12.81
N LYS A 672 -29.75 -9.13 13.61
CA LYS A 672 -29.65 -10.08 14.73
C LYS A 672 -29.33 -9.37 16.04
N THR A 673 -29.79 -9.94 17.14
CA THR A 673 -29.47 -9.47 18.50
C THR A 673 -28.94 -10.63 19.33
N VAL A 674 -27.78 -10.45 19.95
CA VAL A 674 -27.15 -11.45 20.82
C VAL A 674 -26.82 -10.81 22.17
N SER A 675 -27.15 -11.51 23.25
CA SER A 675 -26.77 -11.08 24.60
C SER A 675 -25.98 -12.17 25.33
N ALA A 676 -24.90 -11.78 26.01
CA ALA A 676 -24.12 -12.65 26.88
C ALA A 676 -24.55 -12.45 28.34
N TYR A 677 -24.66 -13.55 29.07
CA TYR A 677 -24.92 -13.57 30.50
C TYR A 677 -23.70 -14.14 31.23
N PHE A 678 -23.30 -13.47 32.29
CA PHE A 678 -22.18 -13.86 33.14
C PHE A 678 -22.66 -14.10 34.56
N ALA A 679 -22.03 -15.07 35.25
CA ALA A 679 -22.24 -15.36 36.66
C ALA A 679 -20.95 -15.14 37.44
N GLU A 680 -21.03 -14.80 38.73
CA GLU A 680 -19.85 -14.69 39.58
C GLU A 680 -19.11 -16.03 39.63
N ASP A 681 -17.78 -15.98 39.52
CA ASP A 681 -16.92 -17.15 39.66
C ASP A 681 -16.74 -17.48 41.15
N PRO A 682 -17.25 -18.61 41.66
CA PRO A 682 -17.20 -18.93 43.09
C PRO A 682 -15.80 -19.37 43.58
N ARG A 683 -14.82 -19.45 42.68
CA ARG A 683 -13.46 -19.92 43.00
C ARG A 683 -12.59 -18.79 43.55
N ASN A 684 -11.59 -19.16 44.36
CA ASN A 684 -10.63 -18.18 44.90
C ASN A 684 -9.71 -17.63 43.80
N TYR A 685 -9.13 -16.46 44.03
CA TYR A 685 -8.14 -15.86 43.14
C TYR A 685 -6.77 -15.78 43.82
N TYR A 686 -5.71 -16.05 43.07
CA TYR A 686 -4.32 -16.04 43.52
C TYR A 686 -3.45 -15.13 42.67
N THR A 687 -2.52 -14.43 43.32
CA THR A 687 -1.60 -13.48 42.66
C THR A 687 -0.30 -14.14 42.20
N ILE A 688 0.29 -13.62 41.13
CA ILE A 688 1.61 -14.02 40.65
C ILE A 688 2.53 -12.80 40.63
N ALA A 689 3.39 -12.70 41.64
CA ALA A 689 4.44 -11.70 41.74
C ALA A 689 5.67 -12.14 40.94
N LYS A 690 6.11 -11.33 39.97
CA LYS A 690 7.23 -11.64 39.08
C LYS A 690 8.26 -10.54 39.18
N GLN A 691 9.53 -10.89 39.37
CA GLN A 691 10.64 -9.94 39.34
C GLN A 691 11.68 -10.38 38.32
N ALA A 692 11.98 -9.55 37.33
CA ALA A 692 13.08 -9.80 36.41
C ALA A 692 14.34 -9.10 36.92
N GLY A 693 15.46 -9.82 37.01
CA GLY A 693 16.78 -9.24 37.22
C GLY A 693 17.25 -8.49 35.96
N PRO A 694 18.30 -7.64 36.06
CA PRO A 694 18.84 -6.92 34.92
C PRO A 694 19.23 -7.86 33.77
N GLY A 695 18.94 -7.47 32.52
CA GLY A 695 19.33 -8.23 31.33
C GLY A 695 18.25 -9.13 30.71
N GLY A 696 17.00 -9.04 31.17
CA GLY A 696 15.86 -9.72 30.55
C GLY A 696 14.53 -9.34 31.18
N SER A 697 13.45 -9.99 30.74
CA SER A 697 12.07 -9.78 31.21
C SER A 697 11.36 -11.11 31.48
N ILE A 698 10.15 -11.04 32.05
CA ILE A 698 9.28 -12.22 32.26
C ILE A 698 7.94 -11.97 31.56
N THR A 699 7.54 -12.89 30.68
CA THR A 699 6.18 -12.94 30.11
C THR A 699 5.35 -14.01 30.82
N GLN A 700 4.02 -13.88 30.75
CA GLN A 700 3.07 -14.79 31.39
C GLN A 700 1.97 -15.20 30.40
N THR A 701 1.40 -16.39 30.55
CA THR A 701 0.21 -16.81 29.80
C THR A 701 -0.63 -17.76 30.66
N PRO A 702 -1.92 -17.48 30.91
CA PRO A 702 -2.65 -16.25 30.55
C PRO A 702 -2.15 -15.03 31.36
N ASP A 703 -2.18 -13.85 30.76
CA ASP A 703 -1.83 -12.61 31.44
C ASP A 703 -2.85 -12.24 32.53
N GLY A 704 -2.36 -11.62 33.61
CA GLY A 704 -3.19 -11.19 34.73
C GLY A 704 -2.39 -11.05 36.02
N SER A 705 -2.72 -10.05 36.83
CA SER A 705 -2.11 -9.84 38.16
C SER A 705 -2.72 -10.76 39.23
N SER A 706 -3.90 -11.31 38.96
CA SER A 706 -4.65 -12.24 39.81
C SER A 706 -5.39 -13.22 38.92
N LEU A 707 -5.26 -14.52 39.18
CA LEU A 707 -5.84 -15.59 38.37
C LEU A 707 -6.64 -16.56 39.24
N VAL A 708 -7.68 -17.14 38.65
CA VAL A 708 -8.58 -18.04 39.37
C VAL A 708 -7.87 -19.33 39.76
N GLU A 709 -8.25 -19.88 40.91
CA GLU A 709 -7.85 -21.19 41.39
C GLU A 709 -8.00 -22.26 40.30
N GLY A 710 -6.94 -23.04 40.11
CA GLY A 710 -6.86 -24.10 39.12
C GLY A 710 -6.36 -23.67 37.73
N THR A 711 -6.06 -22.39 37.50
CA THR A 711 -5.53 -21.92 36.22
C THR A 711 -4.13 -22.50 35.95
N ASP A 712 -3.90 -23.02 34.75
CA ASP A 712 -2.56 -23.36 34.27
C ASP A 712 -1.85 -22.10 33.78
N VAL A 713 -0.67 -21.81 34.33
CA VAL A 713 0.08 -20.58 34.03
C VAL A 713 1.47 -20.92 33.52
N THR A 714 1.86 -20.32 32.41
CA THR A 714 3.23 -20.37 31.88
C THR A 714 3.92 -19.05 32.13
N LEU A 715 5.07 -19.07 32.80
CA LEU A 715 5.99 -17.94 32.91
C LEU A 715 7.20 -18.19 32.01
N SER A 716 7.61 -17.20 31.21
CA SER A 716 8.79 -17.32 30.35
C SER A 716 9.77 -16.18 30.59
N ALA A 717 11.02 -16.53 30.91
CA ALA A 717 12.12 -15.58 31.00
C ALA A 717 12.67 -15.30 29.61
N VAL A 718 12.73 -14.03 29.24
CA VAL A 718 13.18 -13.56 27.92
C VAL A 718 14.45 -12.75 28.11
N PRO A 719 15.63 -13.29 27.78
CA PRO A 719 16.89 -12.54 27.85
C PRO A 719 16.93 -11.42 26.80
N ASN A 720 17.51 -10.27 27.14
CA ASN A 720 17.84 -9.24 26.18
C ASN A 720 18.96 -9.72 25.22
N THR A 721 19.11 -9.06 24.08
CA THR A 721 20.24 -9.33 23.16
C THR A 721 21.57 -9.23 23.89
N GLY A 722 22.45 -10.23 23.70
CA GLY A 722 23.73 -10.30 24.42
C GLY A 722 23.64 -10.89 25.83
N TRP A 723 22.46 -11.32 26.29
CA TRP A 723 22.24 -11.96 27.59
C TRP A 723 21.69 -13.37 27.45
N THR A 724 21.82 -14.15 28.52
CA THR A 724 21.25 -15.48 28.65
C THR A 724 20.57 -15.65 29.99
N PHE A 725 19.54 -16.48 30.03
CA PHE A 725 18.81 -16.80 31.24
C PHE A 725 19.67 -17.71 32.14
N LEU A 726 19.86 -17.29 33.39
CA LEU A 726 20.64 -18.04 34.39
C LEU A 726 19.75 -18.99 35.20
N GLY A 727 18.58 -18.53 35.64
CA GLY A 727 17.67 -19.35 36.43
C GLY A 727 16.60 -18.55 37.18
N TRP A 728 15.61 -19.29 37.68
CA TRP A 728 14.56 -18.81 38.56
C TRP A 728 14.95 -18.99 40.02
N SER A 729 14.40 -18.14 40.88
CA SER A 729 14.43 -18.25 42.34
C SER A 729 13.10 -17.82 42.95
N GLY A 730 12.87 -18.11 44.23
CA GLY A 730 11.60 -17.84 44.92
C GLY A 730 10.77 -19.12 45.07
N ASP A 731 9.47 -19.05 44.78
CA ASP A 731 8.56 -20.21 44.81
C ASP A 731 8.87 -21.26 43.73
N TYR A 732 9.75 -20.94 42.78
CA TYR A 732 10.31 -21.88 41.82
C TYR A 732 11.81 -21.64 41.63
N GLU A 733 12.59 -22.71 41.74
CA GLU A 733 14.02 -22.73 41.46
C GLU A 733 14.28 -23.65 40.26
N GLY A 734 14.89 -23.12 39.20
CA GLY A 734 15.15 -23.91 38.01
C GLY A 734 15.81 -23.13 36.88
N THR A 735 16.46 -23.84 35.96
CA THR A 735 17.19 -23.24 34.84
C THR A 735 16.43 -23.30 33.50
N ASN A 736 15.20 -23.80 33.51
CA ASN A 736 14.35 -23.79 32.32
C ASN A 736 13.80 -22.38 32.14
N ALA A 737 14.01 -21.77 30.98
CA ALA A 737 13.50 -20.43 30.68
C ALA A 737 11.97 -20.35 30.74
N SER A 738 11.26 -21.48 30.67
CA SER A 738 9.82 -21.57 30.88
C SER A 738 9.51 -22.32 32.18
N TYR A 739 8.60 -21.77 32.99
CA TYR A 739 8.03 -22.36 34.20
C TYR A 739 6.52 -22.52 34.04
N ASN A 740 6.05 -23.76 34.01
CA ASN A 740 4.63 -24.08 33.92
C ASN A 740 4.09 -24.43 35.32
N ILE A 741 3.22 -23.58 35.84
CA ILE A 741 2.41 -23.83 37.02
C ILE A 741 1.17 -24.57 36.53
N SER A 742 1.09 -25.87 36.83
CA SER A 742 -0.14 -26.63 36.61
C SER A 742 -1.05 -26.44 37.82
N SER A 743 -2.26 -25.94 37.58
CA SER A 743 -3.27 -25.70 38.62
C SER A 743 -2.83 -24.74 39.74
N LEU A 744 -2.91 -23.42 39.48
CA LEU A 744 -2.60 -22.37 40.46
C LEU A 744 -3.51 -22.47 41.69
N ASN A 745 -2.95 -22.71 42.88
CA ASN A 745 -3.72 -22.92 44.11
C ASN A 745 -3.23 -22.07 45.32
N ARG A 746 -2.31 -21.15 45.07
CA ARG A 746 -1.76 -20.21 46.06
C ARG A 746 -1.11 -19.04 45.34
N ASN A 747 -0.83 -17.96 46.07
CA ASN A 747 0.00 -16.88 45.55
C ASN A 747 1.42 -17.39 45.28
N ILE A 748 2.01 -16.94 44.16
CA ILE A 748 3.34 -17.34 43.71
C ILE A 748 4.23 -16.10 43.56
N SER A 749 5.48 -16.19 44.02
CA SER A 749 6.51 -15.17 43.80
C SER A 749 7.76 -15.78 43.17
N VAL A 750 8.15 -15.31 42.00
CA VAL A 750 9.36 -15.79 41.30
C VAL A 750 10.24 -14.65 40.80
N THR A 751 11.54 -14.89 40.80
CA THR A 751 12.56 -13.98 40.28
C THR A 751 13.38 -14.64 39.19
N ALA A 752 13.41 -14.06 37.99
CA ALA A 752 14.27 -14.48 36.89
C ALA A 752 15.64 -13.79 36.97
N SER A 753 16.72 -14.56 36.90
CA SER A 753 18.10 -14.06 36.84
C SER A 753 18.67 -14.24 35.45
N PHE A 754 19.44 -13.26 34.98
CA PHE A 754 20.11 -13.26 33.67
C PHE A 754 21.61 -12.98 33.85
N MET A 755 22.42 -13.43 32.88
CA MET A 755 23.85 -13.11 32.79
C MET A 755 24.21 -12.70 31.36
N PRO A 756 25.16 -11.78 31.17
CA PRO A 756 25.59 -11.40 29.83
C PRO A 756 26.47 -12.50 29.21
N LEU A 757 26.42 -12.61 27.88
CA LEU A 757 27.28 -13.50 27.09
C LEU A 757 28.73 -13.01 27.08
N ASP A 758 28.94 -11.70 27.07
CA ASP A 758 30.23 -11.05 27.29
C ASP A 758 30.17 -10.23 28.59
N LYS A 759 30.99 -10.59 29.57
CA LYS A 759 31.05 -9.92 30.87
C LYS A 759 31.99 -8.72 30.87
N LEU A 760 32.80 -8.55 29.84
CA LEU A 760 33.82 -7.52 29.76
C LEU A 760 33.29 -6.29 29.04
N VAL A 761 32.62 -6.47 27.91
CA VAL A 761 32.19 -5.36 27.04
C VAL A 761 30.67 -5.26 27.00
N TYR A 762 30.15 -4.07 27.30
CA TYR A 762 28.73 -3.75 27.24
C TYR A 762 28.55 -2.57 26.30
N GLN A 763 27.88 -2.85 25.19
CA GLN A 763 27.50 -1.85 24.20
C GLN A 763 26.50 -0.86 24.80
N ALA A 764 26.67 0.43 24.53
CA ALA A 764 25.77 1.44 25.07
C ALA A 764 24.41 1.42 24.34
N GLU A 765 24.40 1.01 23.07
CA GLU A 765 23.20 0.96 22.24
C GLU A 765 22.17 -0.09 22.67
N VAL A 766 22.57 -1.06 23.51
CA VAL A 766 21.66 -2.04 24.10
C VAL A 766 21.08 -1.58 25.45
N GLY A 767 21.44 -0.38 25.91
CA GLY A 767 20.93 0.21 27.14
C GLY A 767 19.51 0.79 27.00
N VAL A 768 18.83 1.00 28.12
CA VAL A 768 17.52 1.68 28.14
C VAL A 768 17.75 3.18 28.16
N LEU A 769 17.25 3.87 27.14
CA LEU A 769 17.40 5.31 26.96
C LEU A 769 16.22 6.08 27.56
N GLN A 770 16.51 7.24 28.14
CA GLN A 770 15.51 8.23 28.52
C GLN A 770 15.98 9.58 27.97
N GLU A 771 15.18 10.19 27.08
CA GLU A 771 15.51 11.47 26.43
C GLU A 771 16.89 11.49 25.74
N ALA A 772 17.44 10.32 25.42
CA ALA A 772 18.67 10.11 24.66
C ALA A 772 18.32 9.32 23.39
N VAL A 773 19.15 9.41 22.36
CA VAL A 773 18.89 8.78 21.05
C VAL A 773 20.05 7.91 20.60
N LEU A 774 19.76 6.89 19.80
CA LEU A 774 20.78 6.11 19.10
C LEU A 774 21.13 6.77 17.79
N GLU A 775 22.43 6.86 17.50
CA GLU A 775 22.93 7.37 16.23
C GLU A 775 24.07 6.51 15.69
N ALA A 776 24.27 6.56 14.37
CA ALA A 776 25.38 5.93 13.69
C ALA A 776 26.14 6.92 12.77
N LYS A 777 25.93 8.22 12.97
CA LYS A 777 26.44 9.28 12.08
C LYS A 777 27.96 9.45 12.18
N ASN A 778 28.51 9.39 13.38
CA ASN A 778 29.94 9.57 13.62
C ASN A 778 30.65 8.21 13.60
N ALA A 779 31.48 7.94 12.59
CA ALA A 779 32.19 6.68 12.45
C ALA A 779 33.18 6.42 13.61
N GLY A 780 33.56 5.16 13.82
CA GLY A 780 34.61 4.74 14.78
C GLY A 780 34.11 4.08 16.06
N PHE A 781 32.79 4.05 16.30
CA PHE A 781 32.16 3.24 17.33
C PHE A 781 32.17 1.74 16.95
N THR A 782 31.81 0.89 17.90
CA THR A 782 31.66 -0.56 17.72
C THR A 782 30.21 -0.98 17.91
N GLY A 783 29.78 -2.06 17.26
CA GLY A 783 28.37 -2.46 17.29
C GLY A 783 27.58 -1.77 16.17
N GLU A 784 26.31 -1.48 16.43
CA GLU A 784 25.37 -0.98 15.39
C GLU A 784 25.13 0.53 15.47
N SER A 785 25.31 1.13 16.65
CA SER A 785 25.14 2.57 16.90
C SER A 785 25.85 2.98 18.22
N TYR A 786 25.75 4.25 18.60
CA TYR A 786 26.17 4.78 19.90
C TYR A 786 25.07 5.65 20.51
N VAL A 787 25.19 5.96 21.81
CA VAL A 787 24.23 6.83 22.52
C VAL A 787 24.64 8.30 22.39
N ASN A 788 23.69 9.14 21.99
CA ASN A 788 23.78 10.60 21.97
C ASN A 788 22.81 11.23 23.00
N PHE A 789 23.32 12.10 23.87
CA PHE A 789 22.58 12.71 24.99
C PHE A 789 22.07 14.11 24.63
N ASN A 790 21.06 14.21 23.78
CA ASN A 790 20.64 15.45 23.14
C ASN A 790 19.66 16.34 23.94
N ALA A 791 19.41 16.06 25.23
CA ALA A 791 18.50 16.81 26.08
C ALA A 791 19.05 17.05 27.51
N ALA A 792 18.45 18.02 28.21
CA ALA A 792 18.86 18.43 29.56
C ALA A 792 18.81 17.31 30.62
N ALA A 793 17.92 16.33 30.45
CA ALA A 793 17.69 15.21 31.37
C ALA A 793 17.92 13.83 30.71
N SER A 794 18.82 13.75 29.73
CA SER A 794 19.13 12.51 29.01
C SER A 794 19.85 11.50 29.91
N SER A 795 19.51 10.21 29.77
CA SER A 795 20.25 9.12 30.41
C SER A 795 20.25 7.82 29.61
N VAL A 796 21.22 6.95 29.90
CA VAL A 796 21.25 5.55 29.48
C VAL A 796 21.47 4.65 30.69
N GLN A 797 20.68 3.58 30.77
CA GLN A 797 20.82 2.52 31.76
C GLN A 797 21.42 1.27 31.11
N ILE A 798 22.64 0.91 31.52
CA ILE A 798 23.39 -0.21 30.96
C ILE A 798 23.42 -1.33 32.02
N PRO A 799 22.83 -2.51 31.75
CA PRO A 799 22.97 -3.65 32.64
C PRO A 799 24.40 -4.20 32.54
N VAL A 800 25.01 -4.52 33.68
CA VAL A 800 26.35 -5.10 33.78
C VAL A 800 26.38 -6.25 34.78
N TYR A 801 27.43 -7.07 34.75
CA TYR A 801 27.63 -8.17 35.69
C TYR A 801 29.03 -8.12 36.30
N ALA A 802 29.12 -8.24 37.63
CA ALA A 802 30.39 -8.36 38.35
C ALA A 802 30.53 -9.75 38.98
N ASP A 803 31.63 -10.44 38.69
CA ASP A 803 31.90 -11.79 39.22
C ASP A 803 32.10 -11.83 40.74
N VAL A 804 32.56 -10.72 41.32
CA VAL A 804 32.74 -10.52 42.76
C VAL A 804 32.33 -9.10 43.15
N ALA A 805 31.83 -8.92 44.37
CA ALA A 805 31.48 -7.59 44.89
C ALA A 805 32.74 -6.74 45.11
N GLY A 806 32.61 -5.41 45.00
CA GLY A 806 33.67 -4.46 45.34
C GLY A 806 33.81 -3.30 44.35
N GLN A 807 34.87 -2.52 44.52
CA GLN A 807 35.30 -1.47 43.59
C GLN A 807 35.71 -2.09 42.24
N ARG A 808 35.15 -1.57 41.15
CA ARG A 808 35.36 -2.01 39.78
C ARG A 808 35.73 -0.84 38.89
N THR A 809 36.65 -1.06 37.97
CA THR A 809 37.02 -0.09 36.93
C THR A 809 36.08 -0.25 35.75
N LEU A 810 35.29 0.78 35.50
CA LEU A 810 34.49 0.99 34.30
C LEU A 810 35.29 1.87 33.32
N LYS A 811 35.67 1.33 32.17
CA LYS A 811 36.25 2.08 31.07
C LYS A 811 35.13 2.49 30.10
N VAL A 812 34.81 3.77 30.07
CA VAL A 812 33.79 4.35 29.18
C VAL A 812 34.46 4.82 27.90
N THR A 813 34.05 4.30 26.74
CA THR A 813 34.52 4.75 25.42
C THR A 813 33.57 5.82 24.90
N PHE A 814 34.12 7.00 24.58
CA PHE A 814 33.33 8.19 24.28
C PHE A 814 33.95 9.05 23.18
N ALA A 815 33.13 9.89 22.55
CA ALA A 815 33.57 10.97 21.67
C ALA A 815 32.93 12.29 22.11
N ASN A 816 33.71 13.38 22.13
CA ASN A 816 33.25 14.72 22.48
C ASN A 816 33.86 15.77 21.56
N GLY A 817 33.32 15.92 20.36
CA GLY A 817 33.79 16.90 19.36
C GLY A 817 33.29 18.33 19.59
N SER A 818 32.82 18.68 20.80
CA SER A 818 32.22 20.00 21.08
C SER A 818 33.23 21.12 21.34
N GLY A 819 34.50 20.79 21.56
CA GLY A 819 35.56 21.76 21.90
C GLY A 819 35.57 22.21 23.37
N ALA A 820 34.65 21.72 24.20
CA ALA A 820 34.62 21.90 25.66
C ALA A 820 34.34 20.58 26.38
N SER A 821 34.68 20.46 27.67
CA SER A 821 34.34 19.28 28.46
C SER A 821 32.82 19.17 28.66
N ARG A 822 32.31 17.93 28.65
CA ARG A 822 30.90 17.60 28.96
C ARG A 822 30.83 16.68 30.18
N GLU A 823 29.76 16.76 30.95
CA GLU A 823 29.65 16.06 32.25
C GLU A 823 28.56 15.00 32.28
N LEU A 824 28.85 13.84 32.87
CA LEU A 824 27.86 12.82 33.20
C LEU A 824 27.95 12.41 34.68
N SER A 825 26.81 12.14 35.30
CA SER A 825 26.70 11.49 36.60
C SER A 825 26.60 9.97 36.46
N PHE A 826 26.98 9.23 37.51
CA PHE A 826 26.97 7.77 37.53
C PHE A 826 26.21 7.24 38.76
N SER A 827 25.21 6.40 38.49
CA SER A 827 24.44 5.70 39.52
C SER A 827 24.51 4.19 39.32
N VAL A 828 24.48 3.43 40.42
CA VAL A 828 24.41 1.96 40.42
C VAL A 828 23.12 1.56 41.11
N ASN A 829 22.27 0.81 40.42
CA ASN A 829 20.96 0.35 40.92
C ASN A 829 20.12 1.51 41.51
N GLY A 830 20.12 2.66 40.83
CA GLY A 830 19.41 3.87 41.25
C GLY A 830 20.10 4.69 42.35
N THR A 831 21.20 4.21 42.93
CA THR A 831 21.98 4.97 43.93
C THR A 831 23.12 5.71 43.26
N GLN A 832 23.10 7.04 43.30
CA GLN A 832 24.16 7.88 42.76
C GLN A 832 25.48 7.65 43.52
N GLN A 833 26.53 7.26 42.80
CA GLN A 833 27.87 7.08 43.36
C GLN A 833 28.81 8.22 42.99
N ILE A 834 28.62 8.82 41.81
CA ILE A 834 29.44 9.94 41.34
C ILE A 834 28.51 11.02 40.77
N ALA A 835 28.61 12.23 41.32
CA ALA A 835 27.74 13.35 40.95
C ALA A 835 28.09 14.00 39.61
N SER A 836 29.37 14.01 39.23
CA SER A 836 29.82 14.52 37.95
C SER A 836 31.19 13.94 37.59
N VAL A 837 31.33 13.52 36.34
CA VAL A 837 32.57 13.12 35.68
C VAL A 837 32.71 13.95 34.42
N GLN A 838 33.82 14.69 34.32
CA GLN A 838 34.19 15.44 33.12
C GLN A 838 34.58 14.51 31.98
N PHE A 839 34.20 14.81 30.75
CA PHE A 839 34.64 14.15 29.52
C PHE A 839 35.22 15.22 28.61
N GLU A 840 36.55 15.28 28.55
CA GLU A 840 37.29 16.32 27.81
C GLU A 840 36.95 16.29 26.31
N ALA A 841 37.18 17.40 25.62
CA ALA A 841 36.99 17.45 24.18
C ALA A 841 37.98 16.49 23.46
N THR A 842 37.44 15.62 22.61
CA THR A 842 38.23 14.83 21.67
C THR A 842 38.56 15.67 20.43
N ALA A 843 39.45 15.18 19.56
CA ALA A 843 39.84 15.91 18.34
C ALA A 843 38.63 16.25 17.45
N ASP A 844 37.69 15.31 17.31
CA ASP A 844 36.39 15.48 16.66
C ASP A 844 35.39 14.42 17.15
N TRP A 845 34.16 14.43 16.62
CA TRP A 845 33.10 13.47 16.96
C TRP A 845 33.34 12.04 16.45
N THR A 846 34.30 11.84 15.55
CA THR A 846 34.71 10.52 15.03
C THR A 846 35.94 9.95 15.75
N THR A 847 36.52 10.72 16.67
CA THR A 847 37.66 10.35 17.49
C THR A 847 37.17 9.83 18.83
N TRP A 848 37.30 8.52 19.03
CA TRP A 848 36.83 7.83 20.23
C TRP A 848 37.97 7.60 21.21
N GLU A 849 37.83 8.17 22.41
CA GLU A 849 38.76 8.01 23.51
C GLU A 849 38.15 7.14 24.61
N SER A 850 38.87 6.94 25.72
CA SER A 850 38.33 6.18 26.85
C SER A 850 38.73 6.75 28.18
N LYS A 851 37.76 6.83 29.09
CA LYS A 851 37.95 7.31 30.46
C LYS A 851 37.67 6.19 31.47
N GLN A 852 38.55 6.04 32.45
CA GLN A 852 38.36 5.08 33.54
C GLN A 852 37.64 5.75 34.71
N ILE A 853 36.66 5.03 35.26
CA ILE A 853 35.80 5.44 36.36
C ILE A 853 35.72 4.27 37.33
N SER A 854 35.77 4.53 38.63
CA SER A 854 35.70 3.48 39.65
C SER A 854 34.34 3.51 40.34
N LEU A 855 33.60 2.41 40.23
CA LEU A 855 32.26 2.23 40.82
C LEU A 855 32.24 1.02 41.75
N SER A 856 31.52 1.12 42.86
CA SER A 856 31.28 -0.03 43.75
C SER A 856 30.10 -0.84 43.24
N LEU A 857 30.34 -2.08 42.81
CA LEU A 857 29.30 -2.99 42.31
C LEU A 857 29.12 -4.16 43.30
N PRO A 858 27.87 -4.58 43.59
CA PRO A 858 27.62 -5.86 44.25
C PRO A 858 28.02 -7.02 43.33
N GLN A 859 28.18 -8.22 43.89
CA GLN A 859 28.34 -9.43 43.08
C GLN A 859 27.03 -9.71 42.34
N GLY A 860 27.12 -10.03 41.05
CA GLY A 860 25.97 -10.32 40.20
C GLY A 860 25.60 -9.17 39.26
N ALA A 861 24.38 -9.21 38.73
CA ALA A 861 23.89 -8.23 37.79
C ALA A 861 23.56 -6.89 38.49
N SER A 862 23.83 -5.77 37.82
CA SER A 862 23.50 -4.41 38.28
C SER A 862 23.18 -3.52 37.08
N ILE A 863 22.51 -2.40 37.32
CA ILE A 863 22.26 -1.35 36.33
C ILE A 863 23.18 -0.18 36.64
N ILE A 864 23.98 0.23 35.66
CA ILE A 864 24.74 1.48 35.70
C ILE A 864 23.97 2.51 34.88
N THR A 865 23.62 3.64 35.49
CA THR A 865 22.98 4.78 34.82
C THR A 865 24.00 5.89 34.58
N LEU A 866 24.16 6.31 33.33
CA LEU A 866 24.88 7.51 32.93
C LEU A 866 23.84 8.58 32.61
N ALA A 867 23.91 9.76 33.25
CA ALA A 867 22.94 10.84 33.04
C ALA A 867 23.60 12.21 32.93
N THR A 868 23.03 13.09 32.10
CA THR A 868 23.47 14.48 31.95
C THR A 868 23.43 15.25 33.28
N VAL A 869 24.36 16.19 33.45
CA VAL A 869 24.44 17.06 34.63
C VAL A 869 24.16 18.50 34.22
N ASN A 870 23.47 19.26 35.08
CA ASN A 870 23.22 20.70 34.92
C ASN A 870 22.51 21.10 33.59
N SER A 871 21.67 20.23 33.05
CA SER A 871 20.92 20.48 31.81
C SER A 871 21.79 20.68 30.55
N GLN A 872 23.04 20.19 30.57
CA GLN A 872 23.95 20.25 29.43
C GLN A 872 23.97 18.92 28.68
N ASP A 873 24.14 19.02 27.35
CA ASP A 873 24.36 17.90 26.43
C ASP A 873 25.60 17.07 26.86
N GLY A 874 25.55 15.74 26.67
CA GLY A 874 26.58 14.79 27.09
C GLY A 874 27.55 14.37 25.98
N PRO A 875 28.68 13.70 26.27
CA PRO A 875 29.51 13.08 25.23
C PRO A 875 28.75 11.92 24.56
N ASN A 876 29.12 11.57 23.32
CA ASN A 876 28.62 10.34 22.69
C ASN A 876 29.26 9.13 23.38
N ILE A 877 28.48 8.09 23.71
CA ILE A 877 28.97 6.89 24.39
C ILE A 877 28.80 5.67 23.47
N ASP A 878 29.91 5.04 23.13
CA ASP A 878 29.96 3.80 22.31
C ASP A 878 29.68 2.59 23.20
N LYS A 879 30.52 2.41 24.23
CA LYS A 879 30.46 1.23 25.10
C LYS A 879 31.08 1.49 26.45
N VAL A 880 30.84 0.56 27.36
CA VAL A 880 31.56 0.45 28.63
C VAL A 880 32.23 -0.91 28.75
N THR A 881 33.47 -0.92 29.22
CA THR A 881 34.20 -2.15 29.56
C THR A 881 34.35 -2.24 31.07
N LEU A 882 33.96 -3.36 31.68
CA LEU A 882 34.03 -3.58 33.11
C LEU A 882 35.16 -4.55 33.46
N ASP A 883 36.04 -4.17 34.38
CA ASP A 883 36.96 -5.13 34.96
C ASP A 883 36.23 -6.16 35.83
N GLN A 884 36.62 -7.43 35.75
CA GLN A 884 36.01 -8.49 36.56
C GLN A 884 36.78 -8.74 37.87
N GLY A 885 37.85 -7.97 38.12
CA GLY A 885 38.86 -8.28 39.13
C GLY A 885 39.79 -9.42 38.69
N THR A 886 41.05 -9.37 39.10
CA THR A 886 42.05 -10.37 38.76
C THR A 886 41.73 -11.73 39.38
N TYR A 887 41.49 -12.75 38.55
CA TYR A 887 42.12 -14.06 38.77
C TYR A 887 43.47 -14.01 38.06
N ALA A 888 44.57 -14.09 38.82
CA ALA A 888 45.89 -14.26 38.23
C ALA A 888 45.96 -15.64 37.56
N LEU A 889 45.90 -15.67 36.22
CA LEU A 889 46.39 -16.79 35.42
C LEU A 889 47.67 -16.31 34.74
N SER A 890 48.81 -16.74 35.28
CA SER A 890 50.13 -16.56 34.68
C SER A 890 50.16 -17.17 33.28
N HIS A 891 50.41 -16.34 32.27
CA HIS A 891 50.74 -16.81 30.92
C HIS A 891 52.25 -17.05 30.85
N GLU A 892 52.67 -18.31 30.94
CA GLU A 892 53.97 -18.75 30.43
C GLU A 892 53.74 -19.47 29.10
N THR A 893 54.44 -18.98 28.08
CA THR A 893 54.54 -19.57 26.74
C THR A 893 55.33 -20.88 26.76
N GLU A 894 54.72 -21.99 26.38
CA GLU A 894 55.43 -23.08 25.67
C GLU A 894 54.55 -23.72 24.58
N ARG A 895 55.06 -23.70 23.34
CA ARG A 895 54.63 -24.57 22.25
C ARG A 895 55.25 -25.94 22.46
N GLY A 896 54.44 -26.95 22.84
CA GLY A 896 54.90 -28.33 22.98
C GLY A 896 53.79 -29.39 22.96
N LYS A 897 53.53 -29.92 21.76
CA LYS A 897 53.02 -31.28 21.42
C LYS A 897 51.93 -31.93 22.31
N SER A 898 50.67 -31.55 22.11
CA SER A 898 49.53 -32.46 22.33
C SER A 898 48.37 -32.08 21.40
N THR A 899 48.23 -32.85 20.31
CA THR A 899 47.04 -32.81 19.44
C THR A 899 46.05 -33.84 19.95
N SER A 900 44.82 -33.39 20.24
CA SER A 900 43.69 -34.30 20.47
C SER A 900 42.79 -34.26 19.23
N PHE A 901 42.20 -35.39 18.88
CA PHE A 901 41.18 -35.43 17.82
C PHE A 901 40.17 -36.54 18.11
N TYR A 902 38.95 -36.35 17.63
CA TYR A 902 37.85 -37.31 17.80
C TYR A 902 37.77 -38.24 16.58
N ASN A 903 37.66 -39.55 16.83
CA ASN A 903 37.39 -40.54 15.80
C ASN A 903 35.91 -40.95 15.84
N ALA A 904 35.16 -40.44 14.88
CA ALA A 904 33.72 -40.69 14.74
C ALA A 904 33.39 -42.19 14.60
N ALA A 905 34.17 -42.94 13.82
CA ALA A 905 33.92 -44.35 13.55
C ALA A 905 34.05 -45.23 14.81
N LYS A 906 34.89 -44.82 15.76
CA LYS A 906 35.09 -45.53 17.04
C LYS A 906 34.35 -44.91 18.22
N ARG A 907 33.75 -43.72 18.06
CA ARG A 907 33.22 -42.87 19.15
C ARG A 907 34.21 -42.70 20.30
N ALA A 908 35.46 -42.41 19.97
CA ALA A 908 36.55 -42.29 20.93
C ALA A 908 37.40 -41.04 20.67
N LEU A 909 37.89 -40.45 21.76
CA LEU A 909 38.86 -39.38 21.75
C LEU A 909 40.27 -39.97 21.74
N PHE A 910 41.13 -39.49 20.86
CA PHE A 910 42.55 -39.84 20.85
C PHE A 910 43.37 -38.68 21.40
N ILE A 911 44.15 -38.95 22.45
CA ILE A 911 45.08 -37.97 23.05
C ILE A 911 46.50 -38.52 22.99
N GLN A 912 47.44 -37.72 22.49
CA GLN A 912 48.86 -38.04 22.57
C GLN A 912 49.34 -37.84 24.02
N ALA A 913 49.70 -38.92 24.72
CA ALA A 913 50.02 -38.86 26.16
C ALA A 913 51.15 -39.81 26.58
N ALA A 914 52.16 -40.00 25.72
CA ALA A 914 53.29 -40.89 26.01
C ALA A 914 54.12 -40.37 27.20
N GLY A 915 54.29 -41.21 28.24
CA GLY A 915 55.14 -40.89 29.40
C GLY A 915 54.48 -40.00 30.46
N VAL A 916 53.17 -39.75 30.37
CA VAL A 916 52.41 -38.92 31.31
C VAL A 916 52.12 -39.67 32.62
N LYS A 917 52.37 -39.03 33.78
CA LYS A 917 52.12 -39.65 35.10
C LYS A 917 50.65 -39.56 35.52
N ASN A 918 49.97 -38.47 35.21
CA ASN A 918 48.55 -38.22 35.50
C ASN A 918 47.90 -37.50 34.31
N LEU A 919 46.85 -38.09 33.76
CA LEU A 919 46.01 -37.47 32.74
C LEU A 919 44.57 -37.44 33.24
N LYS A 920 43.93 -36.27 33.25
CA LYS A 920 42.49 -36.13 33.39
C LYS A 920 41.92 -35.49 32.13
N VAL A 921 40.90 -36.13 31.58
CA VAL A 921 40.14 -35.61 30.45
C VAL A 921 38.74 -35.28 30.93
N SER A 922 38.22 -34.13 30.54
CA SER A 922 36.85 -33.73 30.83
C SER A 922 36.23 -33.05 29.62
N ILE A 923 35.02 -33.44 29.25
CA ILE A 923 34.25 -32.79 28.19
C ILE A 923 33.12 -32.03 28.85
N TYR A 924 32.99 -30.76 28.48
CA TYR A 924 31.96 -29.87 28.96
C TYR A 924 31.09 -29.44 27.79
N SER A 925 29.79 -29.29 27.99
CA SER A 925 28.96 -28.52 27.06
C SER A 925 29.54 -27.11 26.91
N LEU A 926 29.18 -26.39 25.85
CA LEU A 926 29.56 -24.97 25.71
C LEU A 926 29.05 -24.10 26.87
N SER A 927 28.04 -24.58 27.62
CA SER A 927 27.56 -24.00 28.87
C SER A 927 28.31 -24.44 30.14
N GLY A 928 29.44 -25.14 30.01
CA GLY A 928 30.30 -25.52 31.13
C GLY A 928 29.81 -26.71 31.96
N LYS A 929 28.75 -27.41 31.55
CA LYS A 929 28.27 -28.63 32.23
C LYS A 929 29.12 -29.82 31.81
N ARG A 930 29.75 -30.50 32.78
CA ARG A 930 30.62 -31.65 32.53
C ARG A 930 29.80 -32.85 32.03
N ALA A 931 29.92 -33.14 30.74
CA ALA A 931 29.25 -34.26 30.08
C ALA A 931 30.04 -35.58 30.25
N PHE A 932 31.36 -35.49 30.42
CA PHE A 932 32.23 -36.65 30.57
C PHE A 932 33.49 -36.28 31.36
N SER A 933 34.04 -37.22 32.12
CA SER A 933 35.32 -37.06 32.80
C SER A 933 35.96 -38.42 33.07
N GLU A 934 37.25 -38.53 32.78
CA GLU A 934 38.02 -39.74 33.06
C GLU A 934 39.44 -39.38 33.51
N ARG A 935 40.04 -40.24 34.34
CA ARG A 935 41.38 -40.06 34.90
C ARG A 935 42.21 -41.31 34.64
N PHE A 936 43.46 -41.10 34.26
CA PHE A 936 44.45 -42.14 33.99
C PHE A 936 45.72 -41.84 34.78
N SER A 937 46.30 -42.90 35.34
CA SER A 937 47.56 -42.85 36.08
C SER A 937 48.59 -43.70 35.35
N SER A 938 49.81 -43.17 35.20
CA SER A 938 50.98 -43.83 34.59
C SER A 938 50.72 -44.41 33.19
N VAL A 939 50.56 -43.55 32.19
CA VAL A 939 50.35 -43.95 30.79
C VAL A 939 51.69 -44.38 30.17
N SER A 940 51.97 -45.69 30.17
CA SER A 940 53.21 -46.27 29.63
C SER A 940 52.99 -46.97 28.28
N GLY A 941 53.86 -46.67 27.31
CA GLY A 941 53.84 -47.29 25.97
C GLY A 941 53.18 -46.46 24.86
N ILE A 942 53.70 -46.67 23.64
CA ILE A 942 53.60 -45.91 22.38
C ILE A 942 52.38 -44.95 22.21
N GLY A 943 52.64 -43.66 22.41
CA GLY A 943 52.08 -42.56 21.61
C GLY A 943 50.67 -42.05 21.95
N ARG A 944 49.62 -42.88 21.83
CA ARG A 944 48.22 -42.40 21.82
C ARG A 944 47.30 -43.20 22.73
N LEU A 945 46.56 -42.49 23.57
CA LEU A 945 45.52 -43.04 24.43
C LEU A 945 44.15 -42.88 23.75
N GLU A 946 43.44 -43.99 23.57
CA GLU A 946 42.06 -44.03 23.06
C GLU A 946 41.08 -44.03 24.23
N ILE A 947 40.16 -43.06 24.26
CA ILE A 947 39.21 -42.85 25.36
C ILE A 947 37.78 -42.92 24.80
N PRO A 948 37.02 -43.99 25.07
CA PRO A 948 35.64 -44.13 24.59
C PRO A 948 34.71 -43.07 25.22
N VAL A 949 34.03 -42.27 24.40
CA VAL A 949 33.11 -41.21 24.87
C VAL A 949 31.65 -41.60 24.66
N LYS A 950 31.27 -42.73 25.24
CA LYS A 950 29.91 -43.30 25.10
C LYS A 950 28.87 -42.47 25.84
N GLY A 951 27.69 -42.29 25.24
CA GLY A 951 26.56 -41.58 25.85
C GLY A 951 26.54 -40.06 25.66
N ILE A 952 27.56 -39.47 25.04
CA ILE A 952 27.55 -38.04 24.68
C ILE A 952 26.82 -37.87 23.34
N ARG A 953 25.88 -36.91 23.28
CA ARG A 953 25.15 -36.55 22.06
C ARG A 953 26.10 -35.88 21.06
N ASN A 954 25.75 -35.95 19.78
CA ASN A 954 26.53 -35.27 18.75
C ASN A 954 26.41 -33.74 18.92
N GLY A 955 27.50 -33.00 18.76
CA GLY A 955 27.50 -31.54 18.96
C GLY A 955 28.88 -30.94 19.26
N MET A 956 28.91 -29.62 19.47
CA MET A 956 30.10 -28.86 19.88
C MET A 956 30.27 -28.85 21.40
N TYR A 957 31.50 -29.07 21.86
CA TYR A 957 31.87 -29.17 23.27
C TYR A 957 33.21 -28.49 23.55
N ILE A 958 33.50 -28.27 24.84
CA ILE A 958 34.83 -27.87 25.33
C ILE A 958 35.52 -29.12 25.88
N LEU A 959 36.66 -29.48 25.30
CA LEU A 959 37.56 -30.49 25.82
C LEU A 959 38.57 -29.84 26.75
N ARG A 960 38.68 -30.35 27.98
CA ARG A 960 39.71 -29.99 28.95
C ARG A 960 40.59 -31.21 29.21
N SER A 961 41.89 -31.06 28.94
CA SER A 961 42.91 -32.07 29.20
C SER A 961 43.88 -31.53 30.25
N GLU A 962 44.04 -32.26 31.34
CA GLU A 962 44.94 -31.94 32.44
C GLU A 962 46.03 -33.03 32.48
N ILE A 963 47.26 -32.67 32.11
CA ILE A 963 48.41 -33.56 31.96
C ILE A 963 49.46 -33.13 32.96
N ASP A 964 49.77 -33.98 33.95
CA ASP A 964 50.79 -33.74 34.98
C ASP A 964 50.69 -32.36 35.67
N GLY A 965 49.46 -31.87 35.84
CA GLY A 965 49.15 -30.57 36.45
C GLY A 965 48.95 -29.42 35.45
N THR A 966 49.32 -29.60 34.18
CA THR A 966 49.12 -28.61 33.12
C THR A 966 47.74 -28.78 32.47
N VAL A 967 46.96 -27.71 32.42
CA VAL A 967 45.59 -27.70 31.87
C VAL A 967 45.58 -27.08 30.48
N LYS A 968 44.97 -27.77 29.51
CA LYS A 968 44.66 -27.26 28.17
C LYS A 968 43.16 -27.37 27.91
N THR A 969 42.59 -26.35 27.27
CA THR A 969 41.19 -26.33 26.81
C THR A 969 41.11 -26.05 25.32
N GLU A 970 40.27 -26.79 24.60
CA GLU A 970 40.02 -26.59 23.17
C GLU A 970 38.58 -26.97 22.79
N HIS A 971 38.06 -26.38 21.72
CA HIS A 971 36.75 -26.74 21.18
C HIS A 971 36.84 -28.05 20.40
N ILE A 972 35.87 -28.95 20.60
CA ILE A 972 35.80 -30.22 19.88
C ILE A 972 34.39 -30.49 19.37
N ASN A 973 34.29 -31.05 18.16
CA ASN A 973 33.04 -31.44 17.53
C ASN A 973 32.89 -32.96 17.56
N LEU A 974 31.90 -33.47 18.28
CA LEU A 974 31.58 -34.89 18.34
C LEU A 974 30.51 -35.17 17.27
N ARG A 975 30.91 -35.59 16.07
CA ARG A 975 29.99 -35.94 14.96
C ARG A 975 29.99 -37.43 14.66
#